data_AF-A0A2U1FBG0-F1
#
_entry.id   AF-A0A2U1FBG0-F1
#
_cell.length_a   1.000
_cell.length_b   1.000
_cell.length_c   1.000
_cell.angle_alpha   90.00
_cell.angle_beta   90.00
_cell.angle_gamma   90.00
#
_symmetry.space_group_name_H-M   'P 1'
#
loop_
_entity.id
_entity.type
_entity.pdbx_description
1 polymer ?
#
loop_
_entity_poly.entity_id
_entity_poly.type
_entity_poly.pdbx_seq_one_letter_code
_entity_poly.pdbx_strand_id
1 'polypeptide(L)'
;MDAHTDADPDAPTDGHPDSDPSQAHGVHLGQQDIRAAKLAARRAAGETEPYRWPVDGGRNTALADIRAAHGELAPDTVTQEQVCVAGRLMGLRRQGGLSFGTLRDRTGTIQLFVDTAVVGHDAHAAIDDLDRGDWVGVRGTVMTTRRGELSIRVDECALLAKALRPPAGGHHGLADVETRYRQRYADLEVNERTREIFRIRHAAVRAIREHLAGVGFTEVEGPVLQSIQGGASARPFVTHHNALDLDMYLRIALELHLKRLIVGGMERVFELGRVFRNEGVDTRHNPEFTMLEAYQAFADYHDMMDLTEGMVVAAARAALGSEDSDITVHYQGQEIDLRPPWPRQRFADMIADRTGAVMHPDMPIDEARRILDGLGIAWEQGWGAGRLMKEVYDERVQHDVVGPVFCIDYPREVSPLARAHREDPAYSERFELIVAGFELCNAYSEQNDPVEQMAAFEDEAQAKRNGDPEAGDIDLDYVRALEYGMPPTGGLGIGIDRLVMLLASVDSIREVILFPTLRPEFAPPPGGGPGGAHRPVLPPTGLPAAALAAATPQAPVAVPAGASASAVTPAVVTTDDEGPARRPGIVTLVAGLTALAGLLHLLVHVPIVHERLGDRVSLDLVPPWFAVTGHVLSAAIGLLLILLADQLNKRKQAAWRVAVVLSALAVVAHVLKGPHQVGLGISVLILALLLVARGHFRAPADPPSLLRLVRFVPIYLACVLAFGFVSLGLQSGRMTPELTFLGGLETIFGGLVGIDGPYTFERRGFAATFPAALLALGIVGLVVFLILLFRPLTARDPHTRDDWTRAQALVHTYGWDTLAAFALRDDKSFFFSSDGRAMIAYTYLGGYALAAGDPIGDEASLPRVVDEFLAMCSRRAWTPAFLAAREEDTREGGLLASRGFRSFYLGDEAIIDCPSFTLEGRERKSVRAAVRRVERTHHFQMIAESAASPKLVEALNAISEKWRGKNPERGFTMSLSQDITGSAANSDFLLCVALDADGVPGGFLRLVPAHGGPATGTTFGYTLDLMRHDPGAPNGMTEFLIARSATALGERGVTRLSMNFAMWGRLFAEDVPFTATQKLARRAVGVLNPFFQVRSLHDFNAKFGPQWLPRVLAYRSPADLPRVGLLYAGAEGFLAVPGLGPLFVPAAVGGAPSPSGSAATGSATDTARAA
;
A
#
# COMPACT_ATOMS: atom_id res chain seq x y z
N MET A 1 -44.43 31.94 -45.25
CA MET A 1 -44.23 33.38 -45.52
C MET A 1 -44.25 34.08 -44.19
N ASP A 2 -43.07 34.59 -43.87
CA ASP A 2 -42.74 35.76 -43.07
C ASP A 2 -43.12 35.84 -41.59
N ALA A 3 -42.03 36.03 -40.82
CA ALA A 3 -41.92 36.42 -39.44
C ALA A 3 -42.32 37.89 -39.22
N HIS A 4 -42.65 38.23 -37.97
CA HIS A 4 -42.19 39.43 -37.22
C HIS A 4 -42.91 39.48 -35.84
N THR A 5 -42.17 39.33 -34.72
CA THR A 5 -41.83 40.37 -33.68
C THR A 5 -43.04 40.96 -32.95
N ASP A 6 -43.12 41.18 -31.62
CA ASP A 6 -42.16 41.35 -30.52
C ASP A 6 -42.92 41.34 -29.17
N ALA A 7 -42.16 41.19 -28.06
CA ALA A 7 -42.36 41.74 -26.71
C ALA A 7 -43.22 41.03 -25.62
N ASP A 8 -42.46 40.62 -24.60
CA ASP A 8 -42.66 40.21 -23.19
C ASP A 8 -43.23 41.33 -22.27
N PRO A 9 -43.42 41.20 -20.93
CA PRO A 9 -43.81 40.11 -20.01
C PRO A 9 -44.97 40.48 -19.03
N ASP A 10 -45.45 39.46 -18.29
CA ASP A 10 -45.89 39.45 -16.88
C ASP A 10 -47.05 40.31 -16.32
N ALA A 11 -48.17 39.60 -16.11
CA ALA A 11 -48.95 39.40 -14.86
C ALA A 11 -50.42 39.13 -15.27
N PRO A 12 -51.21 38.20 -14.65
CA PRO A 12 -51.40 38.13 -13.20
C PRO A 12 -51.88 36.76 -12.60
N THR A 13 -51.96 36.73 -11.25
CA THR A 13 -53.01 36.16 -10.37
C THR A 13 -53.68 34.80 -10.63
N ASP A 14 -53.60 33.95 -9.59
CA ASP A 14 -54.64 33.14 -8.93
C ASP A 14 -55.85 32.60 -9.72
N GLY A 15 -56.03 31.28 -9.62
CA GLY A 15 -57.33 30.63 -9.82
C GLY A 15 -57.25 29.11 -9.98
N HIS A 16 -57.26 28.37 -8.87
CA HIS A 16 -57.74 26.98 -8.88
C HIS A 16 -59.26 26.97 -9.15
N PRO A 17 -59.77 25.94 -9.87
CA PRO A 17 -60.41 24.86 -9.13
C PRO A 17 -60.18 23.45 -9.71
N ASP A 18 -60.14 22.50 -8.76
CA ASP A 18 -60.57 21.10 -8.82
C ASP A 18 -60.02 20.15 -9.90
N SER A 19 -59.12 19.26 -9.47
CA SER A 19 -58.86 17.97 -10.13
C SER A 19 -59.01 16.80 -9.13
N ASP A 20 -60.13 16.09 -9.28
CA ASP A 20 -60.34 14.64 -9.18
C ASP A 20 -59.29 13.77 -8.43
N PRO A 21 -59.66 13.04 -7.35
CA PRO A 21 -58.76 12.18 -6.59
C PRO A 21 -58.41 10.84 -7.27
N SER A 22 -58.71 10.64 -8.55
CA SER A 22 -58.47 9.36 -9.26
C SER A 22 -57.14 9.26 -10.03
N GLN A 23 -56.21 10.21 -9.90
CA GLN A 23 -54.88 10.13 -10.53
C GLN A 23 -53.73 10.08 -9.52
N ALA A 24 -53.70 9.05 -8.67
CA ALA A 24 -52.48 8.67 -7.96
C ALA A 24 -51.58 7.82 -8.90
N HIS A 25 -50.39 8.35 -9.21
CA HIS A 25 -49.35 7.68 -9.98
C HIS A 25 -48.97 6.33 -9.35
N GLY A 26 -49.14 5.23 -10.09
CA GLY A 26 -48.72 3.91 -9.66
C GLY A 26 -47.19 3.82 -9.55
N VAL A 27 -46.69 3.69 -8.33
CA VAL A 27 -45.29 3.34 -8.06
C VAL A 27 -45.09 1.88 -8.50
N HIS A 28 -44.34 1.64 -9.58
CA HIS A 28 -43.90 0.29 -9.94
C HIS A 28 -42.90 -0.21 -8.87
N LEU A 29 -43.39 -0.96 -7.89
CA LEU A 29 -42.56 -1.63 -6.88
C LEU A 29 -41.62 -2.67 -7.52
N GLY A 30 -40.38 -2.73 -7.05
CA GLY A 30 -39.43 -3.75 -7.51
C GLY A 30 -39.82 -5.15 -7.03
N GLN A 31 -39.39 -6.20 -7.73
CA GLN A 31 -39.63 -7.61 -7.33
C GLN A 31 -39.19 -7.91 -5.89
N GLN A 32 -38.13 -7.25 -5.42
CA GLN A 32 -37.65 -7.40 -4.05
C GLN A 32 -38.63 -6.84 -3.03
N ASP A 33 -39.25 -5.68 -3.31
CA ASP A 33 -40.23 -5.05 -2.42
C ASP A 33 -41.51 -5.88 -2.32
N ILE A 34 -41.95 -6.45 -3.45
CA ILE A 34 -43.10 -7.36 -3.51
C ILE A 34 -42.85 -8.60 -2.63
N ARG A 35 -41.68 -9.23 -2.78
CA ARG A 35 -41.30 -10.42 -1.99
C ARG A 35 -41.12 -10.09 -0.51
N ALA A 36 -40.63 -8.90 -0.18
CA ALA A 36 -40.53 -8.41 1.20
C ALA A 36 -41.91 -8.16 1.82
N ALA A 37 -42.85 -7.60 1.05
CA ALA A 37 -44.24 -7.41 1.49
C ALA A 37 -44.94 -8.76 1.75
N LYS A 38 -44.72 -9.77 0.88
CA LYS A 38 -45.22 -11.13 1.12
C LYS A 38 -44.68 -11.72 2.42
N LEU A 39 -43.38 -11.58 2.68
CA LEU A 39 -42.76 -12.05 3.93
C LEU A 39 -43.37 -11.36 5.16
N ALA A 40 -43.57 -10.04 5.09
CA ALA A 40 -44.20 -9.28 6.16
C ALA A 40 -45.64 -9.73 6.41
N ALA A 41 -46.42 -10.00 5.35
CA ALA A 41 -47.79 -10.50 5.45
C ALA A 41 -47.86 -11.87 6.13
N ARG A 42 -46.96 -12.80 5.77
CA ARG A 42 -46.86 -14.12 6.42
C ARG A 42 -46.55 -14.03 7.90
N ARG A 43 -45.60 -13.17 8.27
CA ARG A 43 -45.27 -12.91 9.69
C ARG A 43 -46.44 -12.29 10.44
N ALA A 44 -47.18 -11.38 9.81
CA ALA A 44 -48.38 -10.79 10.40
C ALA A 44 -49.52 -11.82 10.58
N ALA A 45 -49.58 -12.84 9.70
CA ALA A 45 -50.49 -13.98 9.83
C ALA A 45 -50.05 -15.01 10.88
N GLY A 46 -48.90 -14.81 11.54
CA GLY A 46 -48.37 -15.71 12.57
C GLY A 46 -47.60 -16.91 12.03
N GLU A 47 -47.30 -16.96 10.72
CA GLU A 47 -46.39 -17.95 10.16
C GLU A 47 -44.97 -17.69 10.70
N THR A 48 -44.34 -18.74 11.24
CA THR A 48 -42.95 -18.68 11.72
C THR A 48 -42.11 -19.70 10.96
N GLU A 49 -40.96 -19.25 10.45
CA GLU A 49 -40.03 -20.15 9.77
C GLU A 49 -39.38 -21.09 10.82
N PRO A 50 -39.39 -22.42 10.62
CA PRO A 50 -38.84 -23.34 11.61
C PRO A 50 -37.31 -23.25 11.63
N TYR A 51 -36.74 -23.09 12.82
CA TYR A 51 -35.28 -23.13 13.01
C TYR A 51 -34.64 -24.49 12.66
N ARG A 52 -35.44 -25.57 12.68
CA ARG A 52 -35.06 -26.92 12.25
C ARG A 52 -36.22 -27.53 11.47
N TRP A 53 -35.95 -27.99 10.25
CA TRP A 53 -36.86 -28.90 9.56
C TRP A 53 -36.49 -30.35 9.95
N PRO A 54 -37.45 -31.16 10.43
CA PRO A 54 -37.18 -32.53 10.86
C PRO A 54 -36.95 -33.42 9.64
N VAL A 55 -35.74 -33.31 9.05
CA VAL A 55 -35.19 -34.31 8.14
C VAL A 55 -34.74 -35.50 9.00
N ASP A 56 -35.67 -36.07 9.75
CA ASP A 56 -35.38 -37.04 10.81
C ASP A 56 -35.00 -38.39 10.18
N GLY A 57 -33.70 -38.69 10.15
CA GLY A 57 -33.08 -40.02 10.33
C GLY A 57 -33.51 -41.22 9.47
N GLY A 58 -34.44 -41.09 8.53
CA GLY A 58 -34.87 -42.14 7.63
C GLY A 58 -33.97 -42.27 6.40
N ARG A 59 -33.89 -43.47 5.80
CA ARG A 59 -33.40 -43.63 4.43
C ARG A 59 -34.30 -42.78 3.51
N ASN A 60 -33.74 -42.19 2.44
CA ASN A 60 -34.43 -41.39 1.42
C ASN A 60 -34.72 -39.91 1.77
N THR A 61 -33.79 -39.21 2.42
CA THR A 61 -33.88 -37.74 2.61
C THR A 61 -33.35 -36.93 1.42
N ALA A 62 -32.47 -37.53 0.60
CA ALA A 62 -31.95 -36.89 -0.60
C ALA A 62 -32.84 -37.23 -1.81
N LEU A 63 -33.05 -36.26 -2.69
CA LEU A 63 -33.93 -36.43 -3.84
C LEU A 63 -33.43 -37.50 -4.83
N ALA A 64 -32.12 -37.68 -4.94
CA ALA A 64 -31.54 -38.75 -5.76
C ALA A 64 -31.83 -40.15 -5.20
N ASP A 65 -31.86 -40.33 -3.88
CA ASP A 65 -32.15 -41.63 -3.26
C ASP A 65 -33.59 -42.06 -3.54
N ILE A 66 -34.54 -41.11 -3.44
CA ILE A 66 -35.95 -41.34 -3.79
C ILE A 66 -36.06 -41.72 -5.28
N ARG A 67 -35.34 -41.00 -6.15
CA ARG A 67 -35.33 -41.28 -7.59
C ARG A 67 -34.71 -42.65 -7.90
N ALA A 68 -33.65 -43.04 -7.21
CA ALA A 68 -33.03 -44.36 -7.37
C ALA A 68 -33.94 -45.49 -6.87
N ALA A 69 -34.63 -45.29 -5.75
CA ALA A 69 -35.52 -46.29 -5.16
C ALA A 69 -36.84 -46.46 -5.94
N HIS A 70 -37.33 -45.41 -6.61
CA HIS A 70 -38.68 -45.36 -7.19
C HIS A 70 -38.75 -44.93 -8.66
N GLY A 71 -37.61 -44.86 -9.36
CA GLY A 71 -37.54 -44.40 -10.74
C GLY A 71 -38.34 -45.26 -11.75
N GLU A 72 -38.61 -46.53 -11.40
CA GLU A 72 -39.33 -47.50 -12.24
C GLU A 72 -40.81 -47.68 -11.86
N LEU A 73 -41.37 -46.83 -10.99
CA LEU A 73 -42.79 -46.91 -10.64
C LEU A 73 -43.69 -46.76 -11.88
N ALA A 74 -44.69 -47.63 -12.01
CA ALA A 74 -45.68 -47.53 -13.08
C ALA A 74 -46.44 -46.19 -13.02
N PRO A 75 -46.90 -45.62 -14.15
CA PRO A 75 -47.70 -44.39 -14.15
C PRO A 75 -48.96 -44.49 -13.26
N ASP A 76 -49.38 -43.36 -12.70
CA ASP A 76 -50.56 -43.24 -11.83
C ASP A 76 -50.53 -44.12 -10.57
N THR A 77 -49.34 -44.37 -10.02
CA THR A 77 -49.13 -45.20 -8.83
C THR A 77 -48.82 -44.34 -7.62
N VAL A 78 -49.51 -44.58 -6.50
CA VAL A 78 -49.23 -43.95 -5.20
C VAL A 78 -48.69 -45.03 -4.26
N THR A 79 -47.52 -44.79 -3.67
CA THR A 79 -46.90 -45.73 -2.72
C THR A 79 -47.43 -45.53 -1.30
N GLN A 80 -46.97 -46.33 -0.34
CA GLN A 80 -47.17 -46.07 1.10
C GLN A 80 -45.98 -45.34 1.74
N GLU A 81 -44.94 -45.02 0.96
CA GLU A 81 -43.71 -44.43 1.47
C GLU A 81 -43.88 -42.93 1.70
N GLN A 82 -43.71 -42.54 2.95
CA GLN A 82 -43.73 -41.16 3.41
C GLN A 82 -42.31 -40.61 3.49
N VAL A 83 -42.10 -39.46 2.87
CA VAL A 83 -40.80 -38.79 2.81
C VAL A 83 -40.90 -37.40 3.41
N CYS A 84 -39.80 -36.95 4.04
CA CYS A 84 -39.64 -35.59 4.51
C CYS A 84 -38.39 -35.01 3.85
N VAL A 85 -38.60 -34.10 2.90
CA VAL A 85 -37.53 -33.53 2.06
C VAL A 85 -37.47 -32.02 2.24
N ALA A 86 -36.34 -31.42 1.89
CA ALA A 86 -36.17 -29.98 1.86
C ALA A 86 -35.35 -29.59 0.63
N GLY A 87 -35.64 -28.42 0.08
CA GLY A 87 -34.95 -27.93 -1.09
C GLY A 87 -35.41 -26.55 -1.51
N ARG A 88 -34.83 -26.08 -2.61
CA ARG A 88 -35.18 -24.82 -3.24
C ARG A 88 -36.27 -25.03 -4.29
N LEU A 89 -37.29 -24.19 -4.26
CA LEU A 89 -38.38 -24.21 -5.22
C LEU A 89 -37.93 -23.59 -6.55
N MET A 90 -37.81 -24.39 -7.59
CA MET A 90 -37.37 -23.97 -8.93
C MET A 90 -38.49 -23.34 -9.75
N GLY A 91 -39.74 -23.61 -9.42
CA GLY A 91 -40.92 -23.06 -10.06
C GLY A 91 -42.21 -23.72 -9.56
N LEU A 92 -43.34 -23.08 -9.84
CA LEU A 92 -44.67 -23.53 -9.46
C LEU A 92 -45.66 -23.26 -10.61
N ARG A 93 -46.45 -24.27 -11.00
CA ARG A 93 -47.47 -24.19 -12.05
C ARG A 93 -48.85 -24.46 -11.44
N ARG A 94 -49.78 -23.52 -11.59
CA ARG A 94 -51.10 -23.55 -10.96
C ARG A 94 -52.18 -23.99 -11.96
N GLN A 95 -53.06 -24.91 -11.57
CA GLN A 95 -54.12 -25.49 -12.40
C GLN A 95 -55.39 -25.75 -11.57
N GLY A 96 -56.05 -24.67 -11.13
CA GLY A 96 -57.29 -24.78 -10.37
C GLY A 96 -57.06 -25.47 -9.03
N GLY A 97 -57.63 -26.66 -8.82
CA GLY A 97 -57.44 -27.44 -7.59
C GLY A 97 -56.13 -28.22 -7.49
N LEU A 98 -55.25 -28.12 -8.51
CA LEU A 98 -53.95 -28.79 -8.56
C LEU A 98 -52.83 -27.78 -8.82
N SER A 99 -51.71 -27.94 -8.13
CA SER A 99 -50.48 -27.19 -8.36
C SER A 99 -49.28 -28.12 -8.43
N PHE A 100 -48.32 -27.80 -9.32
CA PHE A 100 -47.12 -28.60 -9.55
C PHE A 100 -45.87 -27.76 -9.31
N GLY A 101 -45.05 -28.16 -8.35
CA GLY A 101 -43.77 -27.53 -8.05
C GLY A 101 -42.58 -28.37 -8.52
N THR A 102 -41.41 -27.76 -8.64
CA THR A 102 -40.15 -28.50 -8.79
C THR A 102 -39.24 -28.14 -7.63
N LEU A 103 -38.90 -29.13 -6.80
CA LEU A 103 -37.99 -28.98 -5.68
C LEU A 103 -36.58 -29.43 -6.09
N ARG A 104 -35.55 -28.70 -5.67
CA ARG A 104 -34.14 -29.04 -5.91
C ARG A 104 -33.36 -29.09 -4.60
N ASP A 105 -32.59 -30.15 -4.40
CA ASP A 105 -31.61 -30.27 -3.31
C ASP A 105 -30.19 -30.39 -3.87
N ARG A 106 -29.21 -30.81 -3.04
CA ARG A 106 -27.82 -31.01 -3.49
C ARG A 106 -27.63 -32.17 -4.47
N THR A 107 -28.59 -33.09 -4.56
CA THR A 107 -28.49 -34.36 -5.28
C THR A 107 -29.30 -34.40 -6.56
N GLY A 108 -30.34 -33.58 -6.69
CA GLY A 108 -31.14 -33.52 -7.91
C GLY A 108 -32.42 -32.71 -7.75
N THR A 109 -33.42 -33.07 -8.54
CA THR A 109 -34.75 -32.46 -8.53
C THR A 109 -35.85 -33.50 -8.40
N ILE A 110 -37.01 -33.10 -7.86
CA ILE A 110 -38.24 -33.91 -7.84
C ILE A 110 -39.47 -33.01 -8.05
N GLN A 111 -40.54 -33.57 -8.61
CA GLN A 111 -41.79 -32.84 -8.76
C GLN A 111 -42.59 -32.87 -7.44
N LEU A 112 -43.20 -31.75 -7.07
CA LEU A 112 -44.20 -31.65 -6.02
C LEU A 112 -45.58 -31.67 -6.66
N PHE A 113 -46.47 -32.52 -6.14
CA PHE A 113 -47.87 -32.62 -6.54
C PHE A 113 -48.74 -32.11 -5.39
N VAL A 114 -49.36 -30.94 -5.57
CA VAL A 114 -50.17 -30.26 -4.55
C VAL A 114 -51.64 -30.36 -4.96
N ASP A 115 -52.46 -30.99 -4.12
CA ASP A 115 -53.89 -31.19 -4.38
C ASP A 115 -54.70 -30.54 -3.26
N THR A 116 -55.63 -29.64 -3.63
CA THR A 116 -56.52 -28.97 -2.66
C THR A 116 -57.31 -29.98 -1.82
N ALA A 117 -57.65 -31.15 -2.38
CA ALA A 117 -58.36 -32.19 -1.63
C ALA A 117 -57.52 -32.83 -0.51
N VAL A 118 -56.18 -32.72 -0.59
CA VAL A 118 -55.24 -33.26 0.39
C VAL A 118 -54.82 -32.20 1.41
N VAL A 119 -54.31 -31.05 0.94
CA VAL A 119 -53.76 -30.01 1.83
C VAL A 119 -54.80 -29.02 2.36
N GLY A 120 -55.99 -28.97 1.76
CA GLY A 120 -57.02 -27.98 2.08
C GLY A 120 -56.85 -26.65 1.34
N HIS A 121 -57.90 -25.81 1.35
CA HIS A 121 -57.93 -24.58 0.55
C HIS A 121 -56.90 -23.53 0.99
N ASP A 122 -56.82 -23.24 2.29
CA ASP A 122 -55.94 -22.20 2.82
C ASP A 122 -54.45 -22.56 2.66
N ALA A 123 -54.08 -23.81 2.95
CA ALA A 123 -52.70 -24.28 2.77
C ALA A 123 -52.31 -24.34 1.29
N HIS A 124 -53.22 -24.74 0.40
CA HIS A 124 -52.97 -24.68 -1.05
C HIS A 124 -52.71 -23.24 -1.49
N ALA A 125 -53.52 -22.28 -1.06
CA ALA A 125 -53.32 -20.86 -1.38
C ALA A 125 -51.98 -20.33 -0.83
N ALA A 126 -51.59 -20.75 0.38
CA ALA A 126 -50.29 -20.39 0.96
C ALA A 126 -49.11 -21.00 0.18
N ILE A 127 -49.24 -22.23 -0.33
CA ILE A 127 -48.23 -22.86 -1.21
C ILE A 127 -48.18 -22.14 -2.55
N ASP A 128 -49.34 -21.76 -3.10
CA ASP A 128 -49.45 -21.03 -4.36
C ASP A 128 -48.87 -19.62 -4.31
N ASP A 129 -48.78 -19.02 -3.12
CA ASP A 129 -48.14 -17.72 -2.93
C ASP A 129 -46.60 -17.79 -2.81
N LEU A 130 -46.01 -18.99 -2.69
CA LEU A 130 -44.55 -19.17 -2.68
C LEU A 130 -43.92 -18.72 -4.01
N ASP A 131 -42.70 -18.21 -3.92
CA ASP A 131 -41.97 -17.73 -5.09
C ASP A 131 -40.82 -18.67 -5.47
N ARG A 132 -40.49 -18.66 -6.76
CA ARG A 132 -39.25 -19.28 -7.26
C ARG A 132 -38.05 -18.74 -6.47
N GLY A 133 -37.22 -19.65 -5.97
CA GLY A 133 -36.04 -19.39 -5.16
C GLY A 133 -36.23 -19.64 -3.66
N ASP A 134 -37.47 -19.73 -3.17
CA ASP A 134 -37.77 -20.00 -1.76
C ASP A 134 -37.26 -21.39 -1.34
N TRP A 135 -36.72 -21.47 -0.11
CA TRP A 135 -36.43 -22.75 0.52
C TRP A 135 -37.67 -23.27 1.22
N VAL A 136 -38.04 -24.51 0.92
CA VAL A 136 -39.24 -25.15 1.45
C VAL A 136 -38.94 -26.55 1.97
N GLY A 137 -39.63 -26.92 3.04
CA GLY A 137 -39.67 -28.26 3.58
C GLY A 137 -41.00 -28.89 3.20
N VAL A 138 -40.96 -30.14 2.75
CA VAL A 138 -42.14 -30.87 2.27
C VAL A 138 -42.21 -32.23 2.95
N ARG A 139 -43.38 -32.56 3.49
CA ARG A 139 -43.75 -33.92 3.87
C ARG A 139 -44.81 -34.43 2.91
N GLY A 140 -44.66 -35.67 2.47
CA GLY A 140 -45.60 -36.23 1.51
C GLY A 140 -45.36 -37.69 1.15
N THR A 141 -46.24 -38.23 0.31
CA THR A 141 -46.17 -39.61 -0.18
C THR A 141 -45.52 -39.67 -1.55
N VAL A 142 -44.62 -40.63 -1.78
CA VAL A 142 -44.03 -40.87 -3.13
C VAL A 142 -45.09 -41.42 -4.07
N MET A 143 -45.20 -40.84 -5.27
CA MET A 143 -46.14 -41.27 -6.32
C MET A 143 -45.59 -41.00 -7.73
N THR A 144 -46.28 -41.50 -8.75
CA THR A 144 -46.13 -41.08 -10.14
C THR A 144 -47.42 -40.45 -10.64
N THR A 145 -47.31 -39.40 -11.45
CA THR A 145 -48.49 -38.84 -12.12
C THR A 145 -49.00 -39.79 -13.21
N ARG A 146 -50.18 -39.49 -13.79
CA ARG A 146 -50.69 -40.19 -14.99
C ARG A 146 -49.71 -40.22 -16.18
N ARG A 147 -48.78 -39.26 -16.24
CA ARG A 147 -47.74 -39.19 -17.27
C ARG A 147 -46.47 -39.97 -16.92
N GLY A 148 -46.43 -40.63 -15.75
CA GLY A 148 -45.26 -41.36 -15.25
C GLY A 148 -44.24 -40.50 -14.50
N GLU A 149 -44.43 -39.18 -14.39
CA GLU A 149 -43.47 -38.31 -13.69
C GLU A 149 -43.44 -38.60 -12.18
N LEU A 150 -42.28 -38.99 -11.65
CA LEU A 150 -42.04 -39.23 -10.23
C LEU A 150 -42.22 -37.95 -9.42
N SER A 151 -43.11 -37.99 -8.43
CA SER A 151 -43.58 -36.85 -7.66
C SER A 151 -43.73 -37.17 -6.17
N ILE A 152 -43.71 -36.13 -5.34
CA ILE A 152 -44.16 -36.21 -3.95
C ILE A 152 -45.54 -35.57 -3.87
N ARG A 153 -46.57 -36.35 -3.50
CA ARG A 153 -47.88 -35.80 -3.16
C ARG A 153 -47.76 -35.11 -1.81
N VAL A 154 -47.92 -33.79 -1.82
CA VAL A 154 -47.67 -32.94 -0.66
C VAL A 154 -48.80 -33.11 0.36
N ASP A 155 -48.42 -33.47 1.58
CA ASP A 155 -49.31 -33.50 2.74
C ASP A 155 -49.11 -32.23 3.60
N GLU A 156 -47.85 -31.77 3.70
CA GLU A 156 -47.46 -30.57 4.45
C GLU A 156 -46.33 -29.83 3.70
N CYS A 157 -46.37 -28.51 3.68
CA CYS A 157 -45.32 -27.66 3.12
C CYS A 157 -45.07 -26.48 4.05
N ALA A 158 -43.80 -26.25 4.40
CA ALA A 158 -43.39 -25.13 5.22
C ALA A 158 -42.35 -24.27 4.50
N LEU A 159 -42.48 -22.96 4.60
CA LEU A 159 -41.45 -22.01 4.21
C LEU A 159 -40.28 -22.10 5.21
N LEU A 160 -39.08 -22.41 4.72
CA LEU A 160 -37.85 -22.46 5.53
C LEU A 160 -37.06 -21.16 5.42
N ALA A 161 -36.97 -20.59 4.22
CA ALA A 161 -36.36 -19.29 4.00
C ALA A 161 -36.91 -18.62 2.75
N LYS A 162 -37.42 -17.40 2.90
CA LYS A 162 -37.92 -16.59 1.78
C LYS A 162 -36.77 -16.01 0.95
N ALA A 163 -36.77 -16.26 -0.35
CA ALA A 163 -35.90 -15.59 -1.30
C ALA A 163 -36.47 -14.22 -1.65
N LEU A 164 -35.88 -13.15 -1.10
CA LEU A 164 -36.27 -11.78 -1.40
C LEU A 164 -35.79 -11.32 -2.79
N ARG A 165 -34.69 -11.88 -3.28
CA ARG A 165 -34.23 -11.67 -4.65
C ARG A 165 -34.70 -12.83 -5.54
N PRO A 166 -35.20 -12.56 -6.76
CA PRO A 166 -35.46 -13.62 -7.72
C PRO A 166 -34.14 -14.28 -8.15
N PRO A 167 -34.12 -15.59 -8.48
CA PRO A 167 -32.92 -16.23 -9.02
C PRO A 167 -32.44 -15.53 -10.29
N ALA A 168 -31.13 -15.31 -10.38
CA ALA A 168 -30.51 -14.55 -11.46
C ALA A 168 -30.55 -15.33 -12.80
N GLY A 169 -30.55 -14.62 -13.94
CA GLY A 169 -30.33 -15.22 -15.26
C GLY A 169 -31.52 -15.92 -15.94
N GLY A 170 -32.71 -15.90 -15.34
CA GLY A 170 -33.93 -16.40 -15.99
C GLY A 170 -33.91 -17.91 -16.28
N HIS A 171 -34.12 -18.30 -17.54
CA HIS A 171 -34.07 -19.71 -18.00
C HIS A 171 -32.67 -20.10 -18.54
N HIS A 172 -31.81 -19.13 -18.83
CA HIS A 172 -30.51 -19.33 -19.48
C HIS A 172 -29.33 -19.38 -18.48
N GLY A 173 -29.60 -19.26 -17.18
CA GLY A 173 -28.57 -19.21 -16.14
C GLY A 173 -27.86 -17.86 -16.05
N LEU A 174 -26.94 -17.73 -15.10
CA LEU A 174 -26.16 -16.52 -14.92
C LEU A 174 -24.95 -16.56 -15.87
N ALA A 175 -24.99 -15.77 -16.93
CA ALA A 175 -23.96 -15.79 -17.97
C ALA A 175 -22.80 -14.80 -17.73
N ASP A 176 -23.07 -13.65 -17.09
CA ASP A 176 -22.06 -12.62 -16.86
C ASP A 176 -20.93 -13.12 -15.95
N VAL A 177 -19.71 -13.12 -16.46
CA VAL A 177 -18.53 -13.73 -15.82
C VAL A 177 -18.19 -13.03 -14.51
N GLU A 178 -18.25 -11.69 -14.47
CA GLU A 178 -17.91 -10.94 -13.26
C GLU A 178 -18.95 -11.19 -12.15
N THR A 179 -20.24 -11.16 -12.49
CA THR A 179 -21.32 -11.43 -11.54
C THR A 179 -21.24 -12.86 -11.00
N ARG A 180 -20.88 -13.84 -11.83
CA ARG A 180 -20.67 -15.23 -11.38
C ARG A 180 -19.58 -15.32 -10.30
N TYR A 181 -18.47 -14.61 -10.49
CA TYR A 181 -17.37 -14.59 -9.51
C TYR A 181 -17.72 -13.83 -8.23
N ARG A 182 -18.39 -12.67 -8.33
CA ARG A 182 -18.81 -11.89 -7.15
C ARG A 182 -19.90 -12.60 -6.35
N GLN A 183 -20.89 -13.14 -7.04
CA GLN A 183 -22.07 -13.77 -6.46
C GLN A 183 -22.01 -15.27 -6.67
N ARG A 184 -20.92 -15.91 -6.23
CA ARG A 184 -20.74 -17.36 -6.40
C ARG A 184 -21.92 -18.17 -5.87
N TYR A 185 -22.58 -17.71 -4.82
CA TYR A 185 -23.79 -18.34 -4.28
C TYR A 185 -24.96 -18.33 -5.28
N ALA A 186 -25.11 -17.29 -6.10
CA ALA A 186 -26.13 -17.22 -7.14
C ALA A 186 -25.71 -18.05 -8.37
N ASP A 187 -24.43 -18.04 -8.74
CA ASP A 187 -23.86 -18.89 -9.79
C ASP A 187 -24.07 -20.38 -9.46
N LEU A 188 -23.72 -20.80 -8.25
CA LEU A 188 -23.94 -22.16 -7.73
C LEU A 188 -25.42 -22.53 -7.61
N GLU A 189 -26.35 -21.58 -7.58
CA GLU A 189 -27.79 -21.87 -7.59
C GLU A 189 -28.25 -22.31 -8.99
N VAL A 190 -27.83 -21.57 -10.02
CA VAL A 190 -28.39 -21.70 -11.37
C VAL A 190 -27.53 -22.49 -12.35
N ASN A 191 -26.20 -22.52 -12.17
CA ASN A 191 -25.27 -23.14 -13.12
C ASN A 191 -24.73 -24.48 -12.61
N GLU A 192 -25.13 -25.57 -13.27
CA GLU A 192 -24.67 -26.94 -12.98
C GLU A 192 -23.18 -27.12 -13.25
N ARG A 193 -22.66 -26.48 -14.30
CA ARG A 193 -21.22 -26.54 -14.65
C ARG A 193 -20.33 -26.01 -13.52
N THR A 194 -20.72 -24.91 -12.86
CA THR A 194 -19.97 -24.39 -11.70
C THR A 194 -19.92 -25.42 -10.57
N ARG A 195 -21.04 -26.07 -10.25
CA ARG A 195 -21.07 -27.12 -9.21
C ARG A 195 -20.17 -28.29 -9.56
N GLU A 196 -20.16 -28.67 -10.84
CA GLU A 196 -19.32 -29.74 -11.36
C GLU A 196 -17.83 -29.43 -11.24
N ILE A 197 -17.41 -28.20 -11.55
CA ILE A 197 -16.01 -27.75 -11.38
C ILE A 197 -15.55 -27.93 -9.92
N PHE A 198 -16.39 -27.58 -8.94
CA PHE A 198 -16.03 -27.73 -7.53
C PHE A 198 -16.13 -29.19 -7.03
N ARG A 199 -16.95 -30.04 -7.66
CA ARG A 199 -16.91 -31.49 -7.45
C ARG A 199 -15.58 -32.07 -7.93
N ILE A 200 -15.14 -31.69 -9.14
CA ILE A 200 -13.83 -32.05 -9.72
C ILE A 200 -12.70 -31.62 -8.77
N ARG A 201 -12.70 -30.36 -8.31
CA ARG A 201 -11.73 -29.85 -7.32
C ARG A 201 -11.68 -30.73 -6.08
N HIS A 202 -12.83 -31.03 -5.48
CA HIS A 202 -12.92 -31.82 -4.27
C HIS A 202 -12.38 -33.24 -4.47
N ALA A 203 -12.78 -33.90 -5.56
CA ALA A 203 -12.35 -35.24 -5.90
C ALA A 203 -10.83 -35.31 -6.14
N ALA A 204 -10.27 -34.36 -6.91
CA ALA A 204 -8.84 -34.27 -7.18
C ALA A 204 -8.03 -34.09 -5.88
N VAL A 205 -8.38 -33.12 -5.05
CA VAL A 205 -7.67 -32.84 -3.78
C VAL A 205 -7.73 -34.03 -2.82
N ARG A 206 -8.89 -34.71 -2.73
CA ARG A 206 -9.02 -35.91 -1.90
C ARG A 206 -8.11 -37.04 -2.41
N ALA A 207 -8.12 -37.30 -3.72
CA ALA A 207 -7.33 -38.36 -4.32
C ALA A 207 -5.81 -38.13 -4.17
N ILE A 208 -5.36 -36.87 -4.25
CA ILE A 208 -3.94 -36.53 -4.01
C ILE A 208 -3.53 -36.87 -2.58
N ARG A 209 -4.35 -36.49 -1.58
CA ARG A 209 -4.08 -36.85 -0.18
C ARG A 209 -4.04 -38.36 0.04
N GLU A 210 -5.01 -39.08 -0.53
CA GLU A 210 -5.08 -40.55 -0.46
C GLU A 210 -3.86 -41.21 -1.11
N HIS A 211 -3.43 -40.70 -2.28
CA HIS A 211 -2.24 -41.18 -2.97
C HIS A 211 -0.98 -40.99 -2.12
N LEU A 212 -0.73 -39.77 -1.63
CA LEU A 212 0.44 -39.44 -0.80
C LEU A 212 0.47 -40.23 0.50
N ALA A 213 -0.67 -40.37 1.18
CA ALA A 213 -0.78 -41.21 2.36
C ALA A 213 -0.47 -42.69 2.02
N GLY A 214 -0.93 -43.18 0.86
CA GLY A 214 -0.66 -44.53 0.37
C GLY A 214 0.82 -44.81 0.10
N VAL A 215 1.60 -43.78 -0.27
CA VAL A 215 3.06 -43.88 -0.46
C VAL A 215 3.87 -43.39 0.76
N GLY A 216 3.22 -43.22 1.90
CA GLY A 216 3.86 -43.01 3.21
C GLY A 216 4.26 -41.58 3.54
N PHE A 217 3.70 -40.57 2.84
CA PHE A 217 3.91 -39.17 3.20
C PHE A 217 3.01 -38.75 4.37
N THR A 218 3.55 -37.91 5.25
CA THR A 218 2.81 -37.32 6.37
C THR A 218 2.36 -35.91 6.03
N GLU A 219 1.05 -35.63 6.13
CA GLU A 219 0.52 -34.27 5.99
C GLU A 219 0.90 -33.45 7.24
N VAL A 220 1.47 -32.27 7.04
CA VAL A 220 1.90 -31.36 8.11
C VAL A 220 1.37 -29.95 7.85
N GLU A 221 1.42 -29.09 8.87
CA GLU A 221 1.03 -27.68 8.76
C GLU A 221 2.18 -26.78 9.23
N GLY A 222 2.74 -26.01 8.30
CA GLY A 222 3.75 -24.99 8.57
C GLY A 222 3.16 -23.62 8.91
N PRO A 223 3.98 -22.67 9.39
CA PRO A 223 3.53 -21.33 9.73
C PRO A 223 3.12 -20.54 8.48
N VAL A 224 1.91 -19.95 8.51
CA VAL A 224 1.41 -19.02 7.49
C VAL A 224 2.06 -17.63 7.62
N LEU A 225 2.32 -17.20 8.86
CA LEU A 225 3.02 -15.94 9.16
C LEU A 225 4.48 -16.25 9.48
N GLN A 226 5.38 -15.68 8.70
CA GLN A 226 6.83 -15.88 8.78
C GLN A 226 7.52 -14.57 9.15
N SER A 227 8.63 -14.62 9.87
CA SER A 227 9.43 -13.44 10.23
C SER A 227 10.34 -12.95 9.10
N ILE A 228 10.51 -13.77 8.06
CA ILE A 228 11.41 -13.55 6.92
C ILE A 228 10.66 -13.98 5.65
N GLN A 229 10.94 -13.31 4.53
CA GLN A 229 10.48 -13.71 3.19
C GLN A 229 11.44 -14.77 2.62
N GLY A 230 10.94 -15.97 2.31
CA GLY A 230 11.77 -17.03 1.72
C GLY A 230 10.99 -18.18 1.07
N GLY A 231 11.72 -19.06 0.38
CA GLY A 231 11.20 -20.25 -0.29
C GLY A 231 10.67 -20.03 -1.72
N ALA A 232 10.66 -18.80 -2.22
CA ALA A 232 10.37 -18.49 -3.62
C ALA A 232 10.84 -17.05 -3.95
N SER A 233 11.01 -16.76 -5.23
CA SER A 233 11.17 -15.38 -5.74
C SER A 233 9.79 -14.79 -6.02
N ALA A 234 9.22 -14.11 -5.02
CA ALA A 234 7.89 -13.51 -5.10
C ALA A 234 7.73 -12.40 -4.05
N ARG A 235 6.95 -11.37 -4.37
CA ARG A 235 6.68 -10.28 -3.42
C ARG A 235 5.70 -10.75 -2.33
N PRO A 236 6.01 -10.60 -1.02
CA PRO A 236 5.12 -11.05 0.04
C PRO A 236 4.04 -10.01 0.38
N PHE A 237 2.99 -10.46 1.07
CA PHE A 237 2.13 -9.57 1.85
C PHE A 237 2.76 -9.33 3.21
N VAL A 238 2.83 -8.05 3.63
CA VAL A 238 3.38 -7.65 4.93
C VAL A 238 2.24 -7.32 5.89
N THR A 239 2.34 -7.81 7.11
CA THR A 239 1.41 -7.52 8.22
C THR A 239 2.21 -7.24 9.49
N HIS A 240 1.52 -6.89 10.58
CA HIS A 240 2.14 -6.51 11.85
C HIS A 240 1.57 -7.31 13.02
N HIS A 241 2.46 -7.88 13.84
CA HIS A 241 2.08 -8.63 15.04
C HIS A 241 2.13 -7.73 16.29
N ASN A 242 0.98 -7.15 16.65
CA ASN A 242 0.87 -6.13 17.73
C ASN A 242 1.54 -6.50 19.07
N ALA A 243 1.41 -7.74 19.55
CA ALA A 243 1.95 -8.11 20.87
C ALA A 243 3.47 -8.36 20.87
N LEU A 244 4.04 -8.68 19.70
CA LEU A 244 5.48 -8.89 19.52
C LEU A 244 6.16 -7.66 18.92
N ASP A 245 5.37 -6.67 18.48
CA ASP A 245 5.82 -5.41 17.89
C ASP A 245 6.81 -5.65 16.73
N LEU A 246 6.49 -6.59 15.85
CA LEU A 246 7.30 -6.94 14.69
C LEU A 246 6.44 -7.15 13.44
N ASP A 247 7.04 -6.86 12.29
CA ASP A 247 6.42 -7.13 10.99
C ASP A 247 6.56 -8.62 10.65
N MET A 248 5.51 -9.18 10.07
CA MET A 248 5.46 -10.56 9.60
C MET A 248 5.05 -10.59 8.13
N TYR A 249 5.45 -11.65 7.44
CA TYR A 249 5.18 -11.89 6.05
C TYR A 249 4.23 -13.07 5.92
N LEU A 250 3.21 -12.98 5.07
CA LEU A 250 2.49 -14.18 4.67
C LEU A 250 3.40 -15.01 3.76
N ARG A 251 3.45 -16.31 4.00
CA ARG A 251 4.33 -17.23 3.27
C ARG A 251 4.07 -17.21 1.75
N ILE A 252 5.15 -17.17 0.98
CA ILE A 252 5.14 -17.20 -0.49
C ILE A 252 5.38 -18.62 -1.05
N ALA A 253 5.84 -19.53 -0.19
CA ALA A 253 6.09 -20.97 -0.41
C ALA A 253 5.97 -21.74 0.92
N LEU A 254 5.92 -23.07 0.85
CA LEU A 254 5.89 -23.98 2.03
C LEU A 254 7.28 -24.54 2.37
N GLU A 255 8.23 -24.37 1.45
CA GLU A 255 9.47 -25.11 1.29
C GLU A 255 10.38 -25.12 2.52
N LEU A 256 10.77 -23.93 2.99
CA LEU A 256 11.85 -23.83 3.98
C LEU A 256 11.48 -24.50 5.31
N HIS A 257 10.19 -24.58 5.66
CA HIS A 257 9.72 -25.25 6.87
C HIS A 257 9.62 -26.76 6.67
N LEU A 258 9.17 -27.22 5.50
CA LEU A 258 9.13 -28.65 5.18
C LEU A 258 10.55 -29.25 5.18
N LYS A 259 11.53 -28.54 4.63
CA LYS A 259 12.94 -28.95 4.70
C LYS A 259 13.50 -29.02 6.12
N ARG A 260 13.08 -28.12 7.02
CA ARG A 260 13.42 -28.22 8.45
C ARG A 260 12.88 -29.51 9.08
N LEU A 261 11.72 -30.00 8.64
CA LEU A 261 11.17 -31.28 9.11
C LEU A 261 11.94 -32.48 8.54
N ILE A 262 12.47 -32.36 7.32
CA ILE A 262 13.38 -33.36 6.76
C ILE A 262 14.68 -33.44 7.56
N VAL A 263 15.29 -32.29 7.90
CA VAL A 263 16.42 -32.22 8.86
C VAL A 263 16.04 -32.87 10.19
N GLY A 264 14.81 -32.63 10.66
CA GLY A 264 14.26 -33.23 11.89
C GLY A 264 14.04 -34.76 11.82
N GLY A 265 14.23 -35.39 10.67
CA GLY A 265 14.14 -36.84 10.49
C GLY A 265 12.73 -37.35 10.16
N MET A 266 11.81 -36.51 9.67
CA MET A 266 10.47 -36.95 9.27
C MET A 266 10.43 -37.71 7.94
N GLU A 267 11.51 -37.66 7.16
CA GLU A 267 11.76 -38.35 5.87
C GLU A 267 10.78 -38.07 4.73
N ARG A 268 9.46 -38.13 4.93
CA ARG A 268 8.43 -37.91 3.90
C ARG A 268 7.32 -37.03 4.43
N VAL A 269 7.33 -35.76 4.04
CA VAL A 269 6.35 -34.77 4.50
C VAL A 269 5.73 -34.05 3.31
N PHE A 270 4.48 -33.66 3.45
CA PHE A 270 3.84 -32.76 2.50
C PHE A 270 2.90 -31.79 3.22
N GLU A 271 2.69 -30.64 2.60
CA GLU A 271 1.62 -29.72 3.01
C GLU A 271 0.81 -29.34 1.78
N LEU A 272 -0.52 -29.40 1.91
CA LEU A 272 -1.46 -28.82 0.96
C LEU A 272 -2.06 -27.55 1.59
N GLY A 273 -1.46 -26.41 1.26
CA GLY A 273 -1.67 -25.16 1.98
C GLY A 273 -1.94 -23.96 1.08
N ARG A 274 -2.42 -22.87 1.69
CA ARG A 274 -2.51 -21.57 1.00
C ARG A 274 -1.15 -20.89 0.98
N VAL A 275 -0.76 -20.32 -0.15
CA VAL A 275 0.37 -19.39 -0.29
C VAL A 275 -0.12 -18.05 -0.82
N PHE A 276 0.63 -17.00 -0.51
CA PHE A 276 0.19 -15.62 -0.72
C PHE A 276 1.28 -14.83 -1.44
N ARG A 277 1.03 -14.42 -2.68
CA ARG A 277 1.95 -13.64 -3.49
C ARG A 277 1.31 -12.31 -3.88
N ASN A 278 1.96 -11.21 -3.53
CA ASN A 278 1.47 -9.86 -3.74
C ASN A 278 1.78 -9.37 -5.16
N GLU A 279 1.17 -10.06 -6.11
CA GLU A 279 1.39 -9.95 -7.55
C GLU A 279 0.07 -9.59 -8.27
N GLY A 280 0.15 -9.38 -9.59
CA GLY A 280 -1.03 -9.08 -10.41
C GLY A 280 -2.02 -10.25 -10.47
N VAL A 281 -3.31 -9.94 -10.67
CA VAL A 281 -4.34 -10.95 -10.90
C VAL A 281 -4.58 -11.09 -12.41
N ASP A 282 -4.49 -12.30 -12.94
CA ASP A 282 -4.79 -12.61 -14.35
C ASP A 282 -5.60 -13.93 -14.47
N THR A 283 -5.54 -14.60 -15.62
CA THR A 283 -6.24 -15.87 -15.87
C THR A 283 -5.58 -17.06 -15.18
N ARG A 284 -4.32 -16.98 -14.75
CA ARG A 284 -3.56 -18.08 -14.14
C ARG A 284 -3.00 -17.73 -12.75
N HIS A 285 -3.08 -16.47 -12.34
CA HIS A 285 -2.59 -15.97 -11.06
C HIS A 285 -3.72 -15.36 -10.22
N ASN A 286 -3.80 -15.80 -8.95
CA ASN A 286 -4.63 -15.21 -7.91
C ASN A 286 -3.73 -14.92 -6.69
N PRO A 287 -3.88 -13.79 -5.96
CA PRO A 287 -2.94 -13.40 -4.91
C PRO A 287 -2.84 -14.39 -3.75
N GLU A 288 -3.91 -15.17 -3.54
CA GLU A 288 -3.91 -16.34 -2.67
C GLU A 288 -4.27 -17.59 -3.48
N PHE A 289 -3.46 -18.64 -3.42
CA PHE A 289 -3.70 -19.87 -4.17
C PHE A 289 -3.19 -21.11 -3.43
N THR A 290 -3.76 -22.26 -3.76
CA THR A 290 -3.46 -23.52 -3.11
C THR A 290 -2.27 -24.17 -3.80
N MET A 291 -1.21 -24.37 -3.03
CA MET A 291 -0.03 -25.09 -3.46
C MET A 291 0.10 -26.35 -2.61
N LEU A 292 0.49 -27.43 -3.26
CA LEU A 292 1.00 -28.61 -2.58
C LEU A 292 2.51 -28.58 -2.68
N GLU A 293 3.20 -28.79 -1.57
CA GLU A 293 4.61 -29.11 -1.59
C GLU A 293 4.88 -30.41 -0.84
N ALA A 294 5.73 -31.26 -1.40
CA ALA A 294 6.10 -32.56 -0.87
C ALA A 294 7.63 -32.72 -0.90
N TYR A 295 8.18 -33.30 0.16
CA TYR A 295 9.62 -33.54 0.33
C TYR A 295 9.87 -34.97 0.78
N GLN A 296 10.81 -35.64 0.11
CA GLN A 296 11.20 -37.02 0.39
C GLN A 296 12.72 -37.12 0.53
N ALA A 297 13.18 -37.51 1.71
CA ALA A 297 14.56 -37.88 1.97
C ALA A 297 14.96 -39.12 1.16
N PHE A 298 16.23 -39.16 0.79
CA PHE A 298 16.88 -40.16 -0.04
C PHE A 298 16.31 -40.31 -1.46
N ALA A 299 15.57 -39.31 -1.93
CA ALA A 299 15.06 -39.20 -3.30
C ALA A 299 15.80 -38.10 -4.08
N ASP A 300 15.70 -38.16 -5.41
CA ASP A 300 16.14 -37.11 -6.33
C ASP A 300 14.97 -36.64 -7.22
N TYR A 301 15.26 -35.71 -8.14
CA TYR A 301 14.25 -35.18 -9.06
C TYR A 301 13.59 -36.24 -9.97
N HIS A 302 14.20 -37.40 -10.25
CA HIS A 302 13.55 -38.47 -11.01
C HIS A 302 12.47 -39.16 -10.19
N ASP A 303 12.72 -39.42 -8.90
CA ASP A 303 11.70 -39.94 -7.99
C ASP A 303 10.52 -38.95 -7.89
N MET A 304 10.81 -37.64 -7.91
CA MET A 304 9.76 -36.61 -7.91
C MET A 304 8.97 -36.58 -9.24
N MET A 305 9.55 -36.94 -10.39
CA MET A 305 8.79 -37.13 -11.64
C MET A 305 7.80 -38.29 -11.50
N ASP A 306 8.25 -39.43 -10.97
CA ASP A 306 7.41 -40.62 -10.77
C ASP A 306 6.27 -40.33 -9.76
N LEU A 307 6.57 -39.60 -8.68
CA LEU A 307 5.57 -39.13 -7.71
C LEU A 307 4.54 -38.18 -8.35
N THR A 308 5.00 -37.27 -9.22
CA THR A 308 4.13 -36.31 -9.93
C THR A 308 3.16 -37.04 -10.86
N GLU A 309 3.65 -37.99 -11.66
CA GLU A 309 2.81 -38.83 -12.52
C GLU A 309 1.73 -39.54 -11.70
N GLY A 310 2.12 -40.22 -10.61
CA GLY A 310 1.20 -40.93 -9.74
C GLY A 310 0.10 -40.05 -9.16
N MET A 311 0.44 -38.87 -8.66
CA MET A 311 -0.51 -37.93 -8.06
C MET A 311 -1.48 -37.33 -9.08
N VAL A 312 -0.98 -36.88 -10.24
CA VAL A 312 -1.82 -36.27 -11.27
C VAL A 312 -2.77 -37.29 -11.88
N VAL A 313 -2.31 -38.52 -12.13
CA VAL A 313 -3.16 -39.61 -12.62
C VAL A 313 -4.24 -39.97 -11.61
N ALA A 314 -3.90 -40.09 -10.32
CA ALA A 314 -4.88 -40.35 -9.26
C ALA A 314 -5.92 -39.23 -9.17
N ALA A 315 -5.49 -37.98 -9.25
CA ALA A 315 -6.37 -36.81 -9.28
C ALA A 315 -7.32 -36.84 -10.49
N ALA A 316 -6.78 -37.10 -11.68
CA ALA A 316 -7.54 -37.13 -12.92
C ALA A 316 -8.58 -38.27 -12.92
N ARG A 317 -8.21 -39.47 -12.47
CA ARG A 317 -9.13 -40.62 -12.35
C ARG A 317 -10.32 -40.30 -11.45
N ALA A 318 -10.05 -39.78 -10.26
CA ALA A 318 -11.09 -39.45 -9.29
C ALA A 318 -11.97 -38.28 -9.75
N ALA A 319 -11.37 -37.28 -10.40
CA ALA A 319 -12.07 -36.10 -10.88
C ALA A 319 -12.98 -36.39 -12.08
N LEU A 320 -12.49 -37.14 -13.05
CA LEU A 320 -13.20 -37.44 -14.30
C LEU A 320 -14.12 -38.67 -14.18
N GLY A 321 -13.90 -39.53 -13.19
CA GLY A 321 -14.65 -40.79 -13.06
C GLY A 321 -14.28 -41.83 -14.12
N SER A 322 -13.14 -41.65 -14.79
CA SER A 322 -12.62 -42.54 -15.83
C SER A 322 -11.79 -43.69 -15.26
N GLU A 323 -11.70 -44.79 -16.00
CA GLU A 323 -10.71 -45.84 -15.76
C GLU A 323 -9.34 -45.44 -16.34
N ASP A 324 -8.25 -46.12 -15.94
CA ASP A 324 -6.88 -45.78 -16.34
C ASP A 324 -6.63 -45.76 -17.86
N SER A 325 -7.44 -46.51 -18.61
CA SER A 325 -7.33 -46.57 -20.07
C SER A 325 -7.79 -45.30 -20.79
N ASP A 326 -8.50 -44.38 -20.10
CA ASP A 326 -9.22 -43.25 -20.73
C ASP A 326 -9.14 -41.94 -19.90
N ILE A 327 -7.92 -41.53 -19.53
CA ILE A 327 -7.67 -40.27 -18.81
C ILE A 327 -7.23 -39.18 -19.79
N THR A 328 -8.22 -38.64 -20.50
CA THR A 328 -8.03 -37.57 -21.49
C THR A 328 -8.80 -36.32 -21.07
N VAL A 329 -8.18 -35.15 -21.22
CA VAL A 329 -8.82 -33.85 -20.97
C VAL A 329 -8.86 -33.01 -22.24
N HIS A 330 -9.94 -32.28 -22.44
CA HIS A 330 -10.05 -31.30 -23.52
C HIS A 330 -9.74 -29.92 -22.97
N TYR A 331 -8.65 -29.30 -23.39
CA TYR A 331 -8.24 -27.97 -22.91
C TYR A 331 -7.88 -27.09 -24.11
N GLN A 332 -8.47 -25.90 -24.20
CA GLN A 332 -8.28 -24.96 -25.33
C GLN A 332 -8.51 -25.57 -26.73
N GLY A 333 -9.46 -26.51 -26.82
CA GLY A 333 -9.77 -27.20 -28.08
C GLY A 333 -8.76 -28.28 -28.48
N GLN A 334 -7.74 -28.55 -27.65
CA GLN A 334 -6.82 -29.66 -27.81
C GLN A 334 -7.23 -30.83 -26.92
N GLU A 335 -7.01 -32.04 -27.42
CA GLU A 335 -7.16 -33.29 -26.67
C GLU A 335 -5.80 -33.63 -26.03
N ILE A 336 -5.76 -33.73 -24.70
CA ILE A 336 -4.55 -33.96 -23.93
C ILE A 336 -4.67 -35.28 -23.19
N ASP A 337 -3.78 -36.19 -23.55
CA ASP A 337 -3.60 -37.48 -22.89
C ASP A 337 -2.74 -37.33 -21.64
N LEU A 338 -3.26 -37.70 -20.47
CA LEU A 338 -2.55 -37.64 -19.20
C LEU A 338 -1.96 -38.98 -18.78
N ARG A 339 -2.00 -40.01 -19.63
CA ARG A 339 -1.43 -41.33 -19.32
C ARG A 339 0.12 -41.27 -19.28
N PRO A 340 0.74 -41.84 -18.24
CA PRO A 340 2.19 -41.96 -18.16
C PRO A 340 2.72 -43.11 -19.04
N PRO A 341 4.03 -43.17 -19.34
CA PRO A 341 5.05 -42.22 -18.91
C PRO A 341 5.07 -40.96 -19.79
N TRP A 342 5.31 -39.80 -19.18
CA TRP A 342 5.45 -38.55 -19.92
C TRP A 342 6.88 -38.36 -20.43
N PRO A 343 7.07 -37.72 -21.60
CA PRO A 343 8.41 -37.43 -22.12
C PRO A 343 9.23 -36.59 -21.15
N ARG A 344 10.50 -36.97 -20.97
CA ARG A 344 11.51 -36.21 -20.22
C ARG A 344 12.47 -35.60 -21.24
N GLN A 345 12.49 -34.27 -21.35
CA GLN A 345 13.26 -33.55 -22.35
C GLN A 345 14.14 -32.49 -21.69
N ARG A 346 15.42 -32.44 -22.07
CA ARG A 346 16.34 -31.45 -21.51
C ARG A 346 15.98 -30.06 -22.01
N PHE A 347 16.12 -29.06 -21.14
CA PHE A 347 15.86 -27.66 -21.40
C PHE A 347 16.54 -27.16 -22.68
N ALA A 348 17.81 -27.52 -22.86
CA ALA A 348 18.61 -27.17 -24.04
C ALA A 348 18.08 -27.82 -25.33
N ASP A 349 17.69 -29.10 -25.25
CA ASP A 349 17.24 -29.87 -26.41
C ASP A 349 15.89 -29.32 -26.90
N MET A 350 15.00 -28.93 -25.99
CA MET A 350 13.73 -28.30 -26.35
C MET A 350 13.93 -26.96 -27.09
N ILE A 351 14.92 -26.15 -26.68
CA ILE A 351 15.29 -24.92 -27.40
C ILE A 351 15.87 -25.26 -28.78
N ALA A 352 16.79 -26.22 -28.85
CA ALA A 352 17.45 -26.62 -30.09
C ALA A 352 16.46 -27.16 -31.12
N ASP A 353 15.52 -28.01 -30.70
CA ASP A 353 14.49 -28.60 -31.56
C ASP A 353 13.54 -27.55 -32.12
N ARG A 354 13.22 -26.52 -31.32
CA ARG A 354 12.24 -25.49 -31.71
C ARG A 354 12.85 -24.34 -32.50
N THR A 355 14.05 -23.91 -32.14
CA THR A 355 14.70 -22.70 -32.68
C THR A 355 15.86 -23.01 -33.62
N GLY A 356 16.41 -24.23 -33.58
CA GLY A 356 17.66 -24.61 -34.26
C GLY A 356 18.92 -24.07 -33.58
N ALA A 357 18.81 -23.29 -32.50
CA ALA A 357 19.94 -22.72 -31.78
C ALA A 357 20.41 -23.66 -30.67
N VAL A 358 21.72 -23.96 -30.66
CA VAL A 358 22.35 -24.71 -29.58
C VAL A 358 22.85 -23.72 -28.53
N MET A 359 22.32 -23.82 -27.31
CA MET A 359 22.68 -22.94 -26.19
C MET A 359 23.17 -23.76 -25.00
N HIS A 360 24.06 -23.17 -24.20
CA HIS A 360 24.58 -23.75 -22.98
C HIS A 360 24.75 -22.66 -21.90
N PRO A 361 24.46 -22.92 -20.61
CA PRO A 361 24.54 -21.90 -19.56
C PRO A 361 25.92 -21.26 -19.38
N ASP A 362 27.00 -22.01 -19.69
CA ASP A 362 28.39 -21.51 -19.62
C ASP A 362 28.93 -20.92 -20.95
N MET A 363 28.08 -20.78 -21.98
CA MET A 363 28.53 -20.23 -23.25
C MET A 363 28.93 -18.74 -23.12
N PRO A 364 29.82 -18.21 -23.99
CA PRO A 364 30.15 -16.79 -23.97
C PRO A 364 28.90 -15.92 -24.08
N ILE A 365 28.74 -14.97 -23.17
CA ILE A 365 27.53 -14.11 -23.07
C ILE A 365 27.25 -13.38 -24.40
N ASP A 366 28.30 -12.92 -25.09
CA ASP A 366 28.16 -12.25 -26.39
C ASP A 366 27.69 -13.18 -27.51
N GLU A 367 27.88 -14.49 -27.38
CA GLU A 367 27.31 -15.49 -28.29
C GLU A 367 25.84 -15.75 -27.98
N ALA A 368 25.50 -15.90 -26.69
CA ALA A 368 24.10 -16.02 -26.26
C ALA A 368 23.27 -14.80 -26.72
N ARG A 369 23.79 -13.58 -26.53
CA ARG A 369 23.16 -12.34 -27.01
C ARG A 369 22.94 -12.33 -28.51
N ARG A 370 23.92 -12.77 -29.30
CA ARG A 370 23.77 -12.87 -30.77
C ARG A 370 22.67 -13.85 -31.18
N ILE A 371 22.48 -14.94 -30.42
CA ILE A 371 21.37 -15.87 -30.64
C ILE A 371 20.03 -15.17 -30.38
N LEU A 372 19.88 -14.47 -29.25
CA LEU A 372 18.66 -13.72 -28.95
C LEU A 372 18.39 -12.62 -29.98
N ASP A 373 19.42 -11.87 -30.40
CA ASP A 373 19.31 -10.85 -31.46
C ASP A 373 18.84 -11.49 -32.78
N GLY A 374 19.39 -12.65 -33.14
CA GLY A 374 18.98 -13.42 -34.32
C GLY A 374 17.55 -13.96 -34.25
N LEU A 375 17.06 -14.25 -33.04
CA LEU A 375 15.68 -14.66 -32.77
C LEU A 375 14.74 -13.47 -32.51
N GLY A 376 15.24 -12.23 -32.47
CA GLY A 376 14.45 -11.03 -32.19
C GLY A 376 13.89 -10.96 -30.76
N ILE A 377 14.60 -11.49 -29.78
CA ILE A 377 14.22 -11.51 -28.35
C ILE A 377 15.03 -10.43 -27.61
N ALA A 378 14.34 -9.60 -26.81
CA ALA A 378 14.99 -8.53 -26.05
C ALA A 378 15.76 -9.09 -24.84
N TRP A 379 16.83 -8.40 -24.45
CA TRP A 379 17.67 -8.80 -23.30
C TRP A 379 18.26 -7.60 -22.56
N GLU A 380 18.63 -7.81 -21.29
CA GLU A 380 19.27 -6.80 -20.44
C GLU A 380 20.78 -7.02 -20.29
N GLN A 381 21.55 -5.94 -20.12
CA GLN A 381 23.02 -6.05 -20.02
C GLN A 381 23.51 -6.84 -18.79
N GLY A 382 22.70 -6.92 -17.74
CA GLY A 382 23.04 -7.62 -16.50
C GLY A 382 22.83 -9.15 -16.54
N TRP A 383 22.17 -9.69 -17.56
CA TRP A 383 21.83 -11.11 -17.60
C TRP A 383 23.01 -11.99 -18.02
N GLY A 384 23.24 -13.08 -17.28
CA GLY A 384 24.15 -14.15 -17.66
C GLY A 384 23.56 -15.05 -18.75
N ALA A 385 24.38 -15.96 -19.27
CA ALA A 385 23.99 -16.84 -20.37
C ALA A 385 22.87 -17.82 -20.00
N GLY A 386 22.79 -18.26 -18.74
CA GLY A 386 21.69 -19.10 -18.25
C GLY A 386 20.35 -18.35 -18.24
N ARG A 387 20.33 -17.09 -17.76
CA ARG A 387 19.13 -16.25 -17.82
C ARG A 387 18.70 -15.94 -19.26
N LEU A 388 19.65 -15.65 -20.15
CA LEU A 388 19.38 -15.43 -21.58
C LEU A 388 18.77 -16.69 -22.23
N MET A 389 19.31 -17.87 -21.92
CA MET A 389 18.79 -19.15 -22.38
C MET A 389 17.36 -19.38 -21.87
N LYS A 390 17.05 -18.99 -20.63
CA LYS A 390 15.69 -19.05 -20.09
C LYS A 390 14.71 -18.19 -20.89
N GLU A 391 15.11 -16.98 -21.23
CA GLU A 391 14.25 -16.06 -22.00
C GLU A 391 13.88 -16.65 -23.38
N VAL A 392 14.80 -17.36 -24.04
CA VAL A 392 14.52 -18.06 -25.30
C VAL A 392 13.48 -19.15 -25.11
N TYR A 393 13.59 -19.94 -24.04
CA TYR A 393 12.61 -20.98 -23.72
C TYR A 393 11.21 -20.41 -23.47
N ASP A 394 11.12 -19.37 -22.63
CA ASP A 394 9.85 -18.75 -22.25
C ASP A 394 9.12 -18.19 -23.49
N GLU A 395 9.85 -17.49 -24.38
CA GLU A 395 9.28 -16.82 -25.56
C GLU A 395 9.01 -17.77 -26.74
N ARG A 396 9.76 -18.87 -26.88
CA ARG A 396 9.75 -19.69 -28.12
C ARG A 396 9.34 -21.13 -27.94
N VAL A 397 9.39 -21.67 -26.71
CA VAL A 397 9.25 -23.12 -26.48
C VAL A 397 8.04 -23.43 -25.63
N GLN A 398 7.93 -22.83 -24.43
CA GLN A 398 6.98 -23.25 -23.41
C GLN A 398 5.53 -23.28 -23.92
N HIS A 399 5.09 -22.24 -24.63
CA HIS A 399 3.71 -22.10 -25.11
C HIS A 399 3.30 -23.11 -26.19
N ASP A 400 4.25 -23.76 -26.86
CA ASP A 400 3.98 -24.73 -27.93
C ASP A 400 3.82 -26.17 -27.42
N VAL A 401 4.11 -26.41 -26.14
CA VAL A 401 3.98 -27.75 -25.52
C VAL A 401 2.51 -28.07 -25.28
N VAL A 402 1.98 -29.10 -25.97
CA VAL A 402 0.56 -29.50 -25.87
C VAL A 402 0.33 -30.53 -24.76
N GLY A 403 0.95 -31.71 -24.89
CA GLY A 403 0.85 -32.79 -23.92
C GLY A 403 1.72 -32.58 -22.67
N PRO A 404 1.60 -33.42 -21.64
CA PRO A 404 2.46 -33.35 -20.48
C PRO A 404 3.91 -33.69 -20.86
N VAL A 405 4.85 -32.80 -20.55
CA VAL A 405 6.29 -32.98 -20.77
C VAL A 405 7.05 -32.52 -19.53
N PHE A 406 7.95 -33.35 -19.02
CA PHE A 406 8.94 -32.93 -18.03
C PHE A 406 10.08 -32.23 -18.75
N CYS A 407 10.14 -30.91 -18.59
CA CYS A 407 11.29 -30.10 -18.98
C CYS A 407 12.34 -30.22 -17.87
N ILE A 408 13.50 -30.81 -18.14
CA ILE A 408 14.52 -31.14 -17.14
C ILE A 408 15.82 -30.36 -17.36
N ASP A 409 16.64 -30.25 -16.33
CA ASP A 409 17.99 -29.67 -16.36
C ASP A 409 18.00 -28.16 -16.66
N TYR A 410 17.43 -27.37 -15.74
CA TYR A 410 17.42 -25.91 -15.85
C TYR A 410 18.81 -25.29 -15.59
N PRO A 411 19.13 -24.12 -16.16
CA PRO A 411 20.37 -23.41 -15.84
C PRO A 411 20.50 -23.12 -14.33
N ARG A 412 21.71 -23.27 -13.79
CA ARG A 412 21.99 -23.01 -12.36
C ARG A 412 21.70 -21.56 -11.96
N GLU A 413 21.97 -20.61 -12.85
CA GLU A 413 21.74 -19.17 -12.64
C GLU A 413 20.29 -18.83 -12.25
N VAL A 414 19.30 -19.64 -12.68
CA VAL A 414 17.87 -19.40 -12.41
C VAL A 414 17.27 -20.39 -11.41
N SER A 415 18.11 -21.16 -10.71
CA SER A 415 17.70 -22.27 -9.83
C SER A 415 18.45 -22.24 -8.48
N PRO A 416 18.29 -21.19 -7.66
CA PRO A 416 19.12 -20.95 -6.47
C PRO A 416 18.95 -22.00 -5.34
N LEU A 417 17.83 -22.72 -5.33
CA LEU A 417 17.49 -23.73 -4.31
C LEU A 417 17.68 -25.17 -4.80
N ALA A 418 18.01 -25.35 -6.07
CA ALA A 418 18.23 -26.67 -6.67
C ALA A 418 19.71 -27.05 -6.60
N ARG A 419 19.98 -28.34 -6.43
CA ARG A 419 21.34 -28.87 -6.46
C ARG A 419 21.91 -28.83 -7.89
N ALA A 420 23.20 -28.53 -8.01
CA ALA A 420 23.90 -28.60 -9.29
C ALA A 420 23.79 -30.01 -9.91
N HIS A 421 23.69 -30.08 -11.23
CA HIS A 421 23.55 -31.34 -11.95
C HIS A 421 24.81 -32.20 -11.81
N ARG A 422 24.65 -33.51 -11.55
CA ARG A 422 25.75 -34.43 -11.22
C ARG A 422 26.81 -34.59 -12.32
N GLU A 423 26.43 -34.39 -13.58
CA GLU A 423 27.33 -34.51 -14.74
C GLU A 423 27.83 -33.16 -15.27
N ASP A 424 27.02 -32.10 -15.10
CA ASP A 424 27.30 -30.78 -15.69
C ASP A 424 26.85 -29.66 -14.72
N PRO A 425 27.77 -29.14 -13.88
CA PRO A 425 27.44 -28.16 -12.85
C PRO A 425 26.89 -26.82 -13.35
N ALA A 426 26.88 -26.57 -14.66
CA ALA A 426 26.25 -25.40 -15.27
C ALA A 426 24.71 -25.49 -15.23
N TYR A 427 24.18 -26.72 -15.13
CA TYR A 427 22.76 -27.02 -14.94
C TYR A 427 22.46 -27.41 -13.48
N SER A 428 21.17 -27.51 -13.16
CA SER A 428 20.65 -28.02 -11.89
C SER A 428 19.71 -29.20 -12.12
N GLU A 429 19.66 -30.14 -11.17
CA GLU A 429 18.70 -31.24 -11.21
C GLU A 429 17.30 -30.74 -10.84
N ARG A 430 16.70 -30.01 -11.77
CA ARG A 430 15.38 -29.39 -11.65
C ARG A 430 14.54 -29.78 -12.84
N PHE A 431 13.25 -29.94 -12.62
CA PHE A 431 12.27 -30.02 -13.69
C PHE A 431 11.05 -29.16 -13.45
N GLU A 432 10.41 -28.77 -14.55
CA GLU A 432 9.04 -28.28 -14.56
C GLU A 432 8.19 -29.22 -15.41
N LEU A 433 6.98 -29.51 -14.96
CA LEU A 433 5.99 -30.22 -15.79
C LEU A 433 5.20 -29.18 -16.56
N ILE A 434 5.32 -29.21 -17.88
CA ILE A 434 4.55 -28.34 -18.77
C ILE A 434 3.39 -29.14 -19.36
N VAL A 435 2.18 -28.59 -19.27
CA VAL A 435 0.97 -29.15 -19.88
C VAL A 435 0.17 -28.00 -20.50
N ALA A 436 -0.29 -28.15 -21.74
CA ALA A 436 -1.07 -27.11 -22.44
C ALA A 436 -0.41 -25.72 -22.43
N GLY A 437 0.92 -25.67 -22.57
CA GLY A 437 1.70 -24.45 -22.65
C GLY A 437 1.88 -23.69 -21.34
N PHE A 438 1.56 -24.31 -20.19
CA PHE A 438 1.81 -23.73 -18.87
C PHE A 438 2.43 -24.73 -17.89
N GLU A 439 3.19 -24.18 -16.95
CA GLU A 439 3.82 -24.91 -15.84
C GLU A 439 2.78 -25.37 -14.82
N LEU A 440 2.73 -26.68 -14.57
CA LEU A 440 1.85 -27.33 -13.59
C LEU A 440 2.58 -27.61 -12.27
N CYS A 441 3.86 -27.96 -12.33
CA CYS A 441 4.70 -28.19 -11.16
C CYS A 441 6.15 -27.75 -11.40
N ASN A 442 6.86 -27.51 -10.32
CA ASN A 442 8.31 -27.27 -10.27
C ASN A 442 8.90 -28.15 -9.16
N ALA A 443 10.01 -28.83 -9.45
CA ALA A 443 10.60 -29.82 -8.55
C ALA A 443 12.10 -29.97 -8.81
N TYR A 444 12.84 -30.38 -7.79
CA TYR A 444 14.29 -30.50 -7.88
C TYR A 444 14.88 -31.46 -6.85
N SER A 445 16.10 -31.91 -7.14
CA SER A 445 16.99 -32.46 -6.11
C SER A 445 17.45 -31.29 -5.25
N GLU A 446 17.16 -31.37 -3.96
CA GLU A 446 17.28 -30.25 -3.04
C GLU A 446 18.72 -29.86 -2.75
N GLN A 447 19.01 -28.56 -2.77
CA GLN A 447 20.26 -28.05 -2.25
C GLN A 447 20.32 -28.29 -0.74
N ASN A 448 21.24 -29.16 -0.33
CA ASN A 448 21.46 -29.52 1.07
C ASN A 448 22.84 -29.13 1.60
N ASP A 449 23.68 -28.50 0.77
CA ASP A 449 24.95 -27.92 1.21
C ASP A 449 24.70 -26.54 1.86
N PRO A 450 24.93 -26.39 3.18
CA PRO A 450 24.71 -25.11 3.86
C PRO A 450 25.63 -23.98 3.36
N VAL A 451 26.82 -24.30 2.83
CA VAL A 451 27.77 -23.31 2.32
C VAL A 451 27.30 -22.75 0.98
N GLU A 452 26.88 -23.63 0.06
CA GLU A 452 26.32 -23.18 -1.22
C GLU A 452 24.98 -22.45 -1.01
N GLN A 453 24.13 -22.93 -0.09
CA GLN A 453 22.86 -22.27 0.21
C GLN A 453 23.05 -20.87 0.81
N MET A 454 24.06 -20.68 1.68
CA MET A 454 24.39 -19.35 2.21
C MET A 454 24.81 -18.40 1.08
N ALA A 455 25.68 -18.85 0.17
CA ALA A 455 26.11 -18.03 -0.96
C ALA A 455 24.92 -17.62 -1.85
N ALA A 456 24.00 -18.55 -2.14
CA ALA A 456 22.79 -18.24 -2.90
C ALA A 456 21.91 -17.18 -2.22
N PHE A 457 21.74 -17.26 -0.88
CA PHE A 457 21.00 -16.23 -0.14
C PHE A 457 21.72 -14.88 -0.08
N GLU A 458 23.05 -14.87 -0.03
CA GLU A 458 23.84 -13.63 -0.10
C GLU A 458 23.64 -12.93 -1.45
N ASP A 459 23.59 -13.70 -2.54
CA ASP A 459 23.31 -13.20 -3.89
C ASP A 459 21.88 -12.65 -4.02
N GLU A 460 20.87 -13.35 -3.50
CA GLU A 460 19.49 -12.83 -3.45
C GLU A 460 19.40 -11.53 -2.63
N ALA A 461 20.01 -11.50 -1.44
CA ALA A 461 20.03 -10.30 -0.61
C ALA A 461 20.80 -9.13 -1.28
N GLN A 462 21.81 -9.43 -2.10
CA GLN A 462 22.50 -8.44 -2.94
C GLN A 462 21.55 -7.90 -4.03
N ALA A 463 20.82 -8.77 -4.73
CA ALA A 463 19.83 -8.38 -5.75
C ALA A 463 18.72 -7.49 -5.14
N LYS A 464 18.23 -7.85 -3.95
CA LYS A 464 17.26 -7.06 -3.19
C LYS A 464 17.79 -5.67 -2.85
N ARG A 465 19.04 -5.56 -2.39
CA ARG A 465 19.71 -4.27 -2.13
C ARG A 465 19.88 -3.42 -3.38
N ASN A 466 19.99 -4.06 -4.55
CA ASN A 466 20.07 -3.40 -5.85
C ASN A 466 18.70 -2.98 -6.41
N GLY A 467 17.61 -3.28 -5.69
CA GLY A 467 16.26 -2.81 -6.01
C GLY A 467 15.31 -3.87 -6.56
N ASP A 468 15.68 -5.15 -6.55
CA ASP A 468 14.77 -6.25 -6.90
C ASP A 468 13.76 -6.50 -5.76
N PRO A 469 12.45 -6.27 -5.97
CA PRO A 469 11.43 -6.44 -4.95
C PRO A 469 11.01 -7.91 -4.71
N GLU A 470 11.42 -8.85 -5.58
CA GLU A 470 11.05 -10.28 -5.52
C GLU A 470 12.14 -11.13 -4.87
N ALA A 471 13.38 -10.63 -4.80
CA ALA A 471 14.51 -11.29 -4.17
C ALA A 471 14.32 -11.47 -2.64
N GLY A 472 14.77 -12.63 -2.14
CA GLY A 472 14.64 -13.05 -0.74
C GLY A 472 15.59 -12.35 0.23
N ASP A 473 15.39 -12.60 1.53
CA ASP A 473 16.34 -12.24 2.59
C ASP A 473 17.12 -13.48 3.06
N ILE A 474 18.24 -13.27 3.76
CA ILE A 474 19.03 -14.37 4.31
C ILE A 474 18.31 -14.99 5.51
N ASP A 475 17.81 -16.22 5.35
CA ASP A 475 17.26 -17.03 6.44
C ASP A 475 18.38 -17.83 7.15
N LEU A 476 18.99 -17.18 8.15
CA LEU A 476 20.05 -17.79 8.97
C LEU A 476 19.57 -18.99 9.82
N ASP A 477 18.28 -19.08 10.13
CA ASP A 477 17.74 -20.23 10.87
C ASP A 477 17.62 -21.45 9.95
N TYR A 478 17.22 -21.25 8.69
CA TYR A 478 17.20 -22.31 7.70
C TYR A 478 18.62 -22.82 7.38
N VAL A 479 19.60 -21.92 7.19
CA VAL A 479 21.00 -22.33 7.00
C VAL A 479 21.49 -23.14 8.21
N ARG A 480 21.18 -22.70 9.42
CA ARG A 480 21.50 -23.46 10.63
C ARG A 480 20.85 -24.85 10.65
N ALA A 481 19.62 -24.98 10.17
CA ALA A 481 18.98 -26.30 10.04
C ALA A 481 19.76 -27.19 9.07
N LEU A 482 20.21 -26.67 7.92
CA LEU A 482 21.05 -27.41 6.99
C LEU A 482 22.40 -27.80 7.59
N GLU A 483 22.99 -26.98 8.47
CA GLU A 483 24.22 -27.28 9.20
C GLU A 483 24.07 -28.47 10.17
N TYR A 484 22.86 -28.77 10.65
CA TYR A 484 22.58 -30.02 11.39
C TYR A 484 22.55 -31.26 10.48
N GLY A 485 22.53 -31.06 9.16
CA GLY A 485 22.57 -32.08 8.14
C GLY A 485 21.19 -32.41 7.60
N MET A 486 20.88 -31.91 6.40
CA MET A 486 19.73 -32.39 5.62
C MET A 486 20.17 -33.55 4.73
N PRO A 487 19.51 -34.74 4.78
CA PRO A 487 19.82 -35.81 3.85
C PRO A 487 19.56 -35.38 2.39
N PRO A 488 20.15 -36.06 1.38
CA PRO A 488 19.75 -35.87 -0.01
C PRO A 488 18.24 -36.01 -0.12
N THR A 489 17.56 -35.05 -0.74
CA THR A 489 16.10 -34.95 -0.70
C THR A 489 15.60 -34.54 -2.08
N GLY A 490 14.48 -35.10 -2.51
CA GLY A 490 13.72 -34.59 -3.65
C GLY A 490 12.55 -33.77 -3.12
N GLY A 491 12.32 -32.59 -3.69
CA GLY A 491 11.16 -31.78 -3.38
C GLY A 491 10.37 -31.39 -4.63
N LEU A 492 9.08 -31.17 -4.41
CA LEU A 492 8.08 -30.99 -5.45
C LEU A 492 7.04 -29.97 -5.01
N GLY A 493 6.79 -28.95 -5.84
CA GLY A 493 5.69 -28.00 -5.70
C GLY A 493 4.69 -28.12 -6.85
N ILE A 494 3.39 -28.26 -6.54
CA ILE A 494 2.29 -28.34 -7.51
C ILE A 494 1.26 -27.24 -7.26
N GLY A 495 0.94 -26.48 -8.30
CA GLY A 495 -0.19 -25.55 -8.29
C GLY A 495 -1.52 -26.29 -8.39
N ILE A 496 -2.19 -26.53 -7.27
CA ILE A 496 -3.46 -27.29 -7.23
C ILE A 496 -4.55 -26.61 -8.05
N ASP A 497 -4.61 -25.27 -8.04
CA ASP A 497 -5.59 -24.55 -8.84
C ASP A 497 -5.36 -24.75 -10.35
N ARG A 498 -4.10 -24.75 -10.81
CA ARG A 498 -3.75 -25.02 -12.22
C ARG A 498 -4.07 -26.46 -12.63
N LEU A 499 -3.84 -27.44 -11.75
CA LEU A 499 -4.26 -28.83 -11.99
C LEU A 499 -5.78 -28.92 -12.16
N VAL A 500 -6.54 -28.26 -11.30
CA VAL A 500 -8.00 -28.28 -11.40
C VAL A 500 -8.49 -27.53 -12.64
N MET A 501 -7.82 -26.46 -13.08
CA MET A 501 -8.14 -25.79 -14.35
C MET A 501 -8.03 -26.76 -15.53
N LEU A 502 -6.95 -27.54 -15.58
CA LEU A 502 -6.73 -28.55 -16.60
C LEU A 502 -7.82 -29.64 -16.55
N LEU A 503 -8.06 -30.24 -15.39
CA LEU A 503 -9.04 -31.31 -15.21
C LEU A 503 -10.48 -30.86 -15.43
N ALA A 504 -10.79 -29.60 -15.11
CA ALA A 504 -12.09 -29.01 -15.30
C ALA A 504 -12.25 -28.33 -16.68
N SER A 505 -11.24 -28.36 -17.54
CA SER A 505 -11.28 -27.73 -18.86
C SER A 505 -11.69 -26.25 -18.83
N VAL A 506 -11.05 -25.45 -17.97
CA VAL A 506 -11.35 -24.02 -17.82
C VAL A 506 -10.10 -23.16 -17.93
N ASP A 507 -10.21 -22.06 -18.68
CA ASP A 507 -9.08 -21.18 -19.01
C ASP A 507 -8.71 -20.17 -17.91
N SER A 508 -9.50 -20.06 -16.85
CA SER A 508 -9.32 -19.08 -15.79
C SER A 508 -9.29 -19.73 -14.41
N ILE A 509 -8.26 -19.40 -13.64
CA ILE A 509 -8.11 -19.78 -12.23
C ILE A 509 -9.29 -19.32 -11.37
N ARG A 510 -9.95 -18.23 -11.78
CA ARG A 510 -11.13 -17.69 -11.09
C ARG A 510 -12.35 -18.60 -11.18
N GLU A 511 -12.41 -19.51 -12.16
CA GLU A 511 -13.49 -20.51 -12.27
C GLU A 511 -13.33 -21.62 -11.22
N VAL A 512 -12.09 -21.95 -10.83
CA VAL A 512 -11.79 -23.06 -9.92
C VAL A 512 -11.61 -22.63 -8.46
N ILE A 513 -11.70 -21.32 -8.19
CA ILE A 513 -11.73 -20.74 -6.85
C ILE A 513 -13.16 -20.28 -6.54
N LEU A 514 -13.70 -20.70 -5.39
CA LEU A 514 -15.08 -20.36 -4.99
C LEU A 514 -15.27 -18.84 -4.92
N PHE A 515 -14.35 -18.16 -4.25
CA PHE A 515 -14.38 -16.72 -4.04
C PHE A 515 -13.03 -16.12 -4.47
N PRO A 516 -12.80 -15.93 -5.78
CA PRO A 516 -11.55 -15.34 -6.26
C PRO A 516 -11.43 -13.89 -5.80
N THR A 517 -10.20 -13.38 -5.68
CA THR A 517 -9.98 -12.00 -5.27
C THR A 517 -10.45 -11.06 -6.38
N LEU A 518 -11.39 -10.18 -6.05
CA LEU A 518 -11.94 -9.18 -6.97
C LEU A 518 -11.76 -7.79 -6.36
N ARG A 519 -11.76 -6.76 -7.22
CA ARG A 519 -11.83 -5.38 -6.73
C ARG A 519 -13.15 -5.19 -5.98
N PRO A 520 -13.15 -4.59 -4.78
CA PRO A 520 -14.39 -4.30 -4.05
C PRO A 520 -15.37 -3.51 -4.92
N GLU A 521 -16.68 -3.76 -4.79
CA GLU A 521 -17.71 -2.88 -5.39
C GLU A 521 -17.69 -1.49 -4.75
N PHE A 522 -17.27 -1.44 -3.47
CA PHE A 522 -17.12 -0.22 -2.69
C PHE A 522 -15.73 -0.21 -2.05
N ALA A 523 -14.94 0.82 -2.33
CA ALA A 523 -13.66 1.00 -1.65
C ALA A 523 -13.94 1.27 -0.16
N PRO A 524 -13.38 0.50 0.79
CA PRO A 524 -13.39 0.92 2.19
C PRO A 524 -12.67 2.27 2.28
N PRO A 525 -13.16 3.24 3.09
CA PRO A 525 -12.54 4.55 3.20
C PRO A 525 -11.04 4.42 3.54
N PRO A 526 -10.15 5.25 2.97
CA PRO A 526 -8.73 5.17 3.24
C PRO A 526 -8.47 5.38 4.74
N GLY A 527 -7.95 4.35 5.43
CA GLY A 527 -7.71 4.37 6.89
C GLY A 527 -8.17 3.14 7.69
N GLY A 528 -8.80 2.15 7.05
CA GLY A 528 -9.33 0.95 7.71
C GLY A 528 -8.36 -0.20 8.04
N GLY A 529 -7.04 0.00 7.99
CA GLY A 529 -6.02 -0.93 8.51
C GLY A 529 -5.56 -0.52 9.93
N PRO A 530 -5.02 -1.42 10.78
CA PRO A 530 -5.15 -1.34 12.23
C PRO A 530 -4.40 -0.18 12.87
N GLY A 531 -5.07 0.97 12.91
CA GLY A 531 -4.94 2.04 13.89
C GLY A 531 -6.30 2.49 14.42
N GLY A 532 -7.38 1.71 14.27
CA GLY A 532 -8.70 2.15 14.73
C GLY A 532 -9.92 1.30 14.33
N ALA A 533 -9.81 -0.01 14.13
CA ALA A 533 -11.01 -0.84 14.06
C ALA A 533 -11.60 -0.99 15.48
N HIS A 534 -12.64 -0.23 15.80
CA HIS A 534 -13.60 -0.66 16.81
C HIS A 534 -14.18 -2.00 16.32
N ARG A 535 -13.67 -3.12 16.83
CA ARG A 535 -14.46 -4.35 16.86
C ARG A 535 -15.78 -3.98 17.54
N PRO A 536 -16.96 -4.31 16.99
CA PRO A 536 -18.12 -4.40 17.84
C PRO A 536 -17.78 -5.47 18.86
N VAL A 537 -17.50 -5.05 20.09
CA VAL A 537 -17.65 -5.94 21.24
C VAL A 537 -19.11 -6.35 21.16
N LEU A 538 -19.37 -7.58 20.70
CA LEU A 538 -20.64 -8.21 20.99
C LEU A 538 -20.82 -8.06 22.49
N PRO A 539 -21.86 -7.36 22.98
CA PRO A 539 -22.11 -7.32 24.40
C PRO A 539 -22.20 -8.78 24.86
N PRO A 540 -21.55 -9.16 25.98
CA PRO A 540 -21.74 -10.50 26.53
C PRO A 540 -23.25 -10.74 26.62
N THR A 541 -23.69 -11.85 26.03
CA THR A 541 -25.08 -12.28 26.08
C THR A 541 -25.50 -12.20 27.54
N GLY A 542 -26.50 -11.37 27.84
CA GLY A 542 -26.93 -11.16 29.21
C GLY A 542 -27.32 -12.50 29.82
N LEU A 543 -26.58 -12.94 30.84
CA LEU A 543 -27.06 -14.00 31.72
C LEU A 543 -28.40 -13.54 32.31
N PRO A 544 -29.40 -14.44 32.44
CA PRO A 544 -30.72 -14.09 32.94
C PRO A 544 -30.64 -13.29 34.25
N ALA A 545 -31.42 -12.21 34.35
CA ALA A 545 -31.40 -11.19 35.40
C ALA A 545 -31.53 -11.71 36.85
N ALA A 546 -31.84 -13.00 37.05
CA ALA A 546 -31.89 -13.63 38.36
C ALA A 546 -30.50 -13.80 39.04
N ALA A 547 -29.40 -13.76 38.28
CA ALA A 547 -28.05 -14.01 38.83
C ALA A 547 -27.31 -12.77 39.38
N LEU A 548 -27.78 -11.55 39.08
CA LEU A 548 -27.09 -10.29 39.44
C LEU A 548 -27.61 -9.61 40.72
N ALA A 549 -28.63 -10.17 41.37
CA ALA A 549 -29.24 -9.59 42.57
C ALA A 549 -28.40 -9.69 43.87
N ALA A 550 -27.18 -10.25 43.81
CA ALA A 550 -26.42 -10.62 45.01
C ALA A 550 -25.12 -9.81 45.26
N ALA A 551 -24.78 -8.80 44.47
CA ALA A 551 -23.55 -8.03 44.68
C ALA A 551 -23.82 -6.53 44.85
N THR A 552 -23.76 -6.06 46.09
CA THR A 552 -23.96 -4.65 46.48
C THR A 552 -22.71 -3.82 46.10
N PRO A 553 -22.83 -2.67 45.40
CA PRO A 553 -21.70 -1.79 45.12
C PRO A 553 -21.36 -0.93 46.34
N GLN A 554 -20.07 -0.85 46.70
CA GLN A 554 -19.56 0.15 47.63
C GLN A 554 -19.56 1.55 47.00
N ALA A 555 -19.86 2.56 47.82
CA ALA A 555 -20.10 3.93 47.40
C ALA A 555 -18.85 4.68 46.88
N PRO A 556 -18.98 5.53 45.84
CA PRO A 556 -17.92 6.41 45.39
C PRO A 556 -17.72 7.61 46.32
N VAL A 557 -16.45 7.95 46.55
CA VAL A 557 -15.99 9.10 47.35
C VAL A 557 -16.40 10.42 46.67
N ALA A 558 -17.06 11.29 47.43
CA ALA A 558 -17.51 12.61 46.97
C ALA A 558 -16.36 13.62 46.88
N VAL A 559 -16.29 14.36 45.76
CA VAL A 559 -15.48 15.59 45.62
C VAL A 559 -16.43 16.78 45.78
N PRO A 560 -16.07 17.84 46.54
CA PRO A 560 -17.02 18.89 46.90
C PRO A 560 -17.34 19.81 45.73
N ALA A 561 -18.62 20.19 45.64
CA ALA A 561 -19.10 21.25 44.76
C ALA A 561 -18.73 22.64 45.32
N GLY A 562 -18.10 23.47 44.50
CA GLY A 562 -17.93 24.89 44.80
C GLY A 562 -16.78 25.56 44.08
N ALA A 563 -16.99 26.02 42.85
CA ALA A 563 -16.44 27.30 42.36
C ALA A 563 -17.03 27.65 40.98
N SER A 564 -17.72 28.78 40.96
CA SER A 564 -18.26 29.51 39.81
C SER A 564 -17.29 29.65 38.63
N ALA A 565 -17.85 29.57 37.42
CA ALA A 565 -17.21 30.03 36.19
C ALA A 565 -16.59 31.41 36.37
N SER A 566 -15.29 31.54 36.07
CA SER A 566 -14.59 32.81 35.96
C SER A 566 -13.96 32.90 34.58
N ALA A 567 -14.23 34.00 33.91
CA ALA A 567 -13.76 34.33 32.57
C ALA A 567 -12.23 34.19 32.49
N VAL A 568 -11.76 33.30 31.62
CA VAL A 568 -10.34 33.24 31.25
C VAL A 568 -10.05 34.48 30.41
N THR A 569 -9.49 35.49 31.05
CA THR A 569 -8.88 36.63 30.37
C THR A 569 -7.67 36.10 29.59
N PRO A 570 -7.57 36.30 28.26
CA PRO A 570 -6.38 35.89 27.52
C PRO A 570 -5.20 36.71 28.04
N ALA A 571 -4.13 36.02 28.44
CA ALA A 571 -2.91 36.66 28.89
C ALA A 571 -2.39 37.57 27.78
N VAL A 572 -2.42 38.88 28.04
CA VAL A 572 -1.74 39.89 27.23
C VAL A 572 -0.25 39.55 27.28
N VAL A 573 0.27 39.02 26.18
CA VAL A 573 1.71 38.94 25.94
C VAL A 573 2.14 40.39 25.70
N THR A 574 2.77 40.99 26.70
CA THR A 574 3.50 42.25 26.54
C THR A 574 4.57 42.02 25.47
N THR A 575 4.40 42.67 24.32
CA THR A 575 5.43 42.77 23.29
C THR A 575 6.52 43.66 23.85
N ASP A 576 7.59 43.05 24.38
CA ASP A 576 8.87 43.75 24.48
C ASP A 576 9.28 44.15 23.05
N ASP A 577 9.74 45.40 22.94
CA ASP A 577 9.98 46.21 21.74
C ASP A 577 11.22 45.75 20.94
N GLU A 578 11.32 44.44 20.65
CA GLU A 578 12.33 43.86 19.76
C GLU A 578 11.65 43.27 18.53
N GLY A 579 11.74 43.97 17.39
CA GLY A 579 11.30 43.45 16.09
C GLY A 579 11.89 42.05 15.77
N PRO A 580 11.30 41.28 14.83
CA PRO A 580 11.55 39.85 14.65
C PRO A 580 13.05 39.52 14.57
N ALA A 581 13.58 39.02 15.69
CA ALA A 581 15.01 38.94 15.95
C ALA A 581 15.75 38.23 14.81
N ARG A 582 16.61 38.97 14.10
CA ARG A 582 17.67 38.39 13.28
C ARG A 582 18.54 37.52 14.19
N ARG A 583 18.98 36.36 13.69
CA ARG A 583 19.88 35.46 14.43
C ARG A 583 21.08 36.29 14.96
N PRO A 584 21.37 36.31 16.27
CA PRO A 584 22.45 37.13 16.82
C PRO A 584 23.77 36.70 16.16
N GLY A 585 24.54 37.64 15.60
CA GLY A 585 25.79 37.32 14.90
C GLY A 585 26.78 36.51 15.75
N ILE A 586 26.72 36.69 17.07
CA ILE A 586 27.50 35.92 18.05
C ILE A 586 27.20 34.42 18.02
N VAL A 587 25.96 33.99 17.73
CA VAL A 587 25.61 32.56 17.66
C VAL A 587 26.24 31.92 16.43
N THR A 588 26.15 32.57 15.27
CA THR A 588 26.77 32.12 14.03
C THR A 588 28.30 32.09 14.15
N LEU A 589 28.88 33.10 14.82
CA LEU A 589 30.31 33.17 15.11
C LEU A 589 30.75 32.01 16.02
N VAL A 590 30.04 31.77 17.13
CA VAL A 590 30.35 30.66 18.06
C VAL A 590 30.21 29.31 17.38
N ALA A 591 29.15 29.09 16.59
CA ALA A 591 28.95 27.85 15.84
C ALA A 591 30.06 27.64 14.79
N GLY A 592 30.39 28.68 14.02
CA GLY A 592 31.46 28.63 13.01
C GLY A 592 32.84 28.39 13.61
N LEU A 593 33.17 29.07 14.73
CA LEU A 593 34.41 28.84 15.47
C LEU A 593 34.44 27.44 16.10
N THR A 594 33.30 26.89 16.54
CA THR A 594 33.22 25.52 17.06
C THR A 594 33.47 24.48 15.95
N ALA A 595 32.91 24.68 14.75
CA ALA A 595 33.21 23.84 13.59
C ALA A 595 34.69 23.94 13.18
N LEU A 596 35.25 25.15 13.16
CA LEU A 596 36.64 25.39 12.84
C LEU A 596 37.57 24.74 13.87
N ALA A 597 37.27 24.86 15.16
CA ALA A 597 37.99 24.18 16.23
C ALA A 597 37.94 22.65 16.08
N GLY A 598 36.77 22.11 15.72
CA GLY A 598 36.63 20.70 15.41
C GLY A 598 37.50 20.25 14.23
N LEU A 599 37.53 21.03 13.16
CA LEU A 599 38.39 20.78 12.00
C LEU A 599 39.88 20.88 12.35
N LEU A 600 40.28 21.87 13.15
CA LEU A 600 41.65 22.03 13.61
C LEU A 600 42.08 20.89 14.53
N HIS A 601 41.18 20.37 15.37
CA HIS A 601 41.43 19.16 16.16
C HIS A 601 41.71 17.94 15.29
N LEU A 602 41.06 17.81 14.13
CA LEU A 602 41.34 16.76 13.15
C LEU A 602 42.66 17.02 12.39
N LEU A 603 42.92 18.26 11.97
CA LEU A 603 44.11 18.64 11.21
C LEU A 603 45.43 18.47 11.97
N VAL A 604 45.40 18.61 13.31
CA VAL A 604 46.59 18.38 14.17
C VAL A 604 47.06 16.91 14.13
N HIS A 605 46.24 15.99 13.60
CA HIS A 605 46.61 14.59 13.37
C HIS A 605 47.18 14.31 11.98
N VAL A 606 47.24 15.31 11.09
CA VAL A 606 47.87 15.18 9.78
C VAL A 606 49.40 15.28 9.95
N PRO A 607 50.20 14.28 9.51
CA PRO A 607 51.64 14.20 9.82
C PRO A 607 52.44 15.46 9.47
N ILE A 608 52.20 16.03 8.28
CA ILE A 608 52.86 17.26 7.79
C ILE A 608 52.54 18.50 8.64
N VAL A 609 51.35 18.55 9.23
CA VAL A 609 50.87 19.67 10.07
C VAL A 609 51.42 19.51 11.49
N HIS A 610 51.44 18.27 11.99
CA HIS A 610 52.00 17.91 13.28
C HIS A 610 53.50 18.23 13.38
N GLU A 611 54.28 17.93 12.33
CA GLU A 611 55.73 18.22 12.28
C GLU A 611 56.05 19.73 12.19
N ARG A 612 55.15 20.56 11.66
CA ARG A 612 55.36 22.01 11.51
C ARG A 612 54.93 22.84 12.71
N LEU A 613 54.06 22.32 13.57
CA LEU A 613 53.44 23.04 14.68
C LEU A 613 53.84 22.53 16.08
N GLY A 614 54.54 21.39 16.16
CA GLY A 614 54.94 20.77 17.43
C GLY A 614 56.34 21.15 17.88
N ASP A 615 56.48 22.20 18.70
CA ASP A 615 57.69 22.37 19.51
C ASP A 615 57.70 21.33 20.65
N ARG A 616 58.80 20.58 20.71
CA ARG A 616 59.02 19.45 21.64
C ARG A 616 59.15 19.93 23.08
N VAL A 617 58.12 19.68 23.89
CA VAL A 617 58.29 19.51 25.34
C VAL A 617 57.94 18.06 25.67
N SER A 618 58.96 17.20 25.68
CA SER A 618 58.86 15.83 26.17
C SER A 618 58.85 15.86 27.69
N LEU A 619 57.66 15.73 28.29
CA LEU A 619 57.55 15.30 29.68
C LEU A 619 57.72 13.77 29.67
N ASP A 620 58.94 13.29 29.92
CA ASP A 620 59.30 11.85 30.04
C ASP A 620 58.66 11.15 31.27
N LEU A 621 57.59 11.73 31.82
CA LEU A 621 56.90 11.30 33.04
C LEU A 621 55.59 10.55 32.77
N VAL A 622 55.15 10.43 31.51
CA VAL A 622 53.84 9.87 31.19
C VAL A 622 53.99 8.61 30.33
N PRO A 623 53.35 7.48 30.70
CA PRO A 623 53.43 6.24 29.92
C PRO A 623 53.02 6.42 28.44
N PRO A 624 53.60 5.67 27.49
CA PRO A 624 53.34 5.83 26.05
C PRO A 624 51.85 5.71 25.65
N TRP A 625 51.07 4.90 26.37
CA TRP A 625 49.63 4.72 26.13
C TRP A 625 48.79 5.97 26.44
N PHE A 626 49.31 6.89 27.27
CA PHE A 626 48.63 8.12 27.66
C PHE A 626 48.57 9.14 26.51
N ALA A 627 49.61 9.19 25.68
CA ALA A 627 49.67 10.08 24.52
C ALA A 627 48.72 9.63 23.40
N VAL A 628 48.67 8.33 23.11
CA VAL A 628 47.78 7.73 22.09
C VAL A 628 46.30 7.97 22.44
N THR A 629 45.93 7.77 23.70
CA THR A 629 44.57 8.03 24.22
C THR A 629 44.16 9.50 24.01
N GLY A 630 45.07 10.44 24.28
CA GLY A 630 44.81 11.87 24.05
C GLY A 630 44.70 12.24 22.56
N HIS A 631 45.38 11.51 21.67
CA HIS A 631 45.23 11.74 20.23
C HIS A 631 43.88 11.27 19.70
N VAL A 632 43.44 10.06 20.06
CA VAL A 632 42.14 9.52 19.62
C VAL A 632 40.98 10.34 20.20
N LEU A 633 41.06 10.70 21.49
CA LEU A 633 40.06 11.53 22.15
C LEU A 633 39.96 12.93 21.50
N SER A 634 41.09 13.52 21.11
CA SER A 634 41.15 14.80 20.39
C SER A 634 40.49 14.70 18.99
N ALA A 635 40.73 13.63 18.24
CA ALA A 635 40.12 13.42 16.93
C ALA A 635 38.60 13.18 17.03
N ALA A 636 38.17 12.34 17.98
CA ALA A 636 36.76 12.10 18.25
C ALA A 636 36.05 13.42 18.61
N ILE A 637 36.56 14.17 19.60
CA ILE A 637 36.00 15.47 19.99
C ILE A 637 35.98 16.44 18.80
N GLY A 638 37.01 16.44 17.95
CA GLY A 638 37.07 17.25 16.74
C GLY A 638 35.88 17.00 15.79
N LEU A 639 35.61 15.73 15.50
CA LEU A 639 34.45 15.33 14.69
C LEU A 639 33.12 15.71 15.37
N LEU A 640 33.03 15.55 16.70
CA LEU A 640 31.81 15.87 17.44
C LEU A 640 31.47 17.36 17.45
N LEU A 641 32.47 18.22 17.58
CA LEU A 641 32.28 19.68 17.55
C LEU A 641 31.81 20.16 16.16
N ILE A 642 32.25 19.51 15.08
CA ILE A 642 31.76 19.79 13.71
C ILE A 642 30.27 19.46 13.59
N LEU A 643 29.83 18.29 14.08
CA LEU A 643 28.43 17.87 14.02
C LEU A 643 27.52 18.76 14.90
N LEU A 644 28.01 19.17 16.07
CA LEU A 644 27.26 20.04 16.98
C LEU A 644 27.15 21.48 16.49
N ALA A 645 28.04 21.94 15.61
CA ALA A 645 28.04 23.31 15.12
C ALA A 645 26.69 23.69 14.46
N ASP A 646 26.06 22.80 13.68
CA ASP A 646 24.74 23.05 13.09
C ASP A 646 23.65 23.20 14.19
N GLN A 647 23.71 22.40 15.24
CA GLN A 647 22.73 22.43 16.33
C GLN A 647 22.96 23.63 17.29
N LEU A 648 24.21 24.05 17.47
CA LEU A 648 24.57 25.31 18.15
C LEU A 648 24.07 26.51 17.35
N ASN A 649 24.23 26.49 16.02
CA ASN A 649 23.71 27.53 15.15
C ASN A 649 22.18 27.66 15.26
N LYS A 650 21.49 26.57 15.63
CA LYS A 650 20.06 26.50 15.95
C LYS A 650 19.72 26.88 17.41
N ARG A 651 20.67 27.41 18.20
CA ARG A 651 20.46 27.90 19.58
C ARG A 651 19.95 26.83 20.57
N LYS A 652 20.12 25.54 20.27
CA LYS A 652 19.63 24.44 21.11
C LYS A 652 20.41 24.36 22.43
N GLN A 653 19.70 24.33 23.55
CA GLN A 653 20.32 24.31 24.88
C GLN A 653 21.10 23.01 25.15
N ALA A 654 20.60 21.85 24.66
CA ALA A 654 21.30 20.58 24.81
C ALA A 654 22.61 20.54 24.01
N ALA A 655 22.61 21.04 22.78
CA ALA A 655 23.82 21.13 21.95
C ALA A 655 24.88 22.02 22.62
N TRP A 656 24.47 23.12 23.23
CA TRP A 656 25.35 23.98 24.02
C TRP A 656 25.98 23.26 25.21
N ARG A 657 25.17 22.54 26.02
CA ARG A 657 25.69 21.76 27.17
C ARG A 657 26.73 20.72 26.73
N VAL A 658 26.44 19.99 25.65
CA VAL A 658 27.34 18.96 25.13
C VAL A 658 28.61 19.59 24.56
N ALA A 659 28.51 20.71 23.83
CA ALA A 659 29.68 21.42 23.32
C ALA A 659 30.59 21.94 24.44
N VAL A 660 30.03 22.48 25.53
CA VAL A 660 30.80 22.92 26.71
C VAL A 660 31.57 21.74 27.33
N VAL A 661 30.92 20.59 27.50
CA VAL A 661 31.57 19.38 28.04
C VAL A 661 32.67 18.90 27.11
N LEU A 662 32.41 18.82 25.80
CA LEU A 662 33.41 18.38 24.83
C LEU A 662 34.59 19.33 24.72
N SER A 663 34.38 20.64 24.76
CA SER A 663 35.47 21.62 24.78
C SER A 663 36.30 21.53 26.06
N ALA A 664 35.69 21.28 27.22
CA ALA A 664 36.42 21.03 28.47
C ALA A 664 37.22 19.71 28.41
N LEU A 665 36.65 18.64 27.86
CA LEU A 665 37.35 17.38 27.64
C LEU A 665 38.50 17.52 26.62
N ALA A 666 38.35 18.39 25.61
CA ALA A 666 39.42 18.67 24.65
C ALA A 666 40.63 19.33 25.33
N VAL A 667 40.38 20.30 26.25
CA VAL A 667 41.46 20.91 27.06
C VAL A 667 42.23 19.84 27.82
N VAL A 668 41.53 18.90 28.47
CA VAL A 668 42.17 17.77 29.15
C VAL A 668 42.96 16.91 28.15
N ALA A 669 42.35 16.52 27.03
CA ALA A 669 42.99 15.67 26.02
C ALA A 669 44.29 16.29 25.43
N HIS A 670 44.34 17.62 25.23
CA HIS A 670 45.54 18.31 24.76
C HIS A 670 46.62 18.46 25.83
N VAL A 671 46.26 18.44 27.13
CA VAL A 671 47.24 18.39 28.22
C VAL A 671 47.83 16.98 28.34
N LEU A 672 46.98 15.95 28.20
CA LEU A 672 47.40 14.54 28.38
C LEU A 672 48.33 14.02 27.27
N LYS A 673 48.21 14.52 26.03
CA LYS A 673 49.05 14.08 24.90
C LYS A 673 50.38 14.84 24.73
N GLY A 674 50.70 15.75 25.65
CA GLY A 674 51.77 16.73 25.51
C GLY A 674 51.23 18.06 24.97
N PRO A 675 51.62 19.22 25.57
CA PRO A 675 50.92 20.49 25.37
C PRO A 675 51.11 21.03 23.94
N HIS A 676 50.18 20.71 23.05
CA HIS A 676 50.07 21.37 21.75
C HIS A 676 49.44 22.77 21.96
N GLN A 677 50.28 23.79 22.14
CA GLN A 677 49.87 25.14 22.57
C GLN A 677 48.71 25.72 21.75
N VAL A 678 48.70 25.48 20.43
CA VAL A 678 47.64 25.92 19.51
C VAL A 678 46.32 25.19 19.75
N GLY A 679 46.37 23.87 20.01
CA GLY A 679 45.17 23.04 20.21
C GLY A 679 44.51 23.34 21.54
N LEU A 680 45.35 23.48 22.59
CA LEU A 680 44.92 23.90 23.92
C LEU A 680 44.32 25.31 23.91
N GLY A 681 45.00 26.28 23.25
CA GLY A 681 44.52 27.65 23.15
C GLY A 681 43.15 27.77 22.47
N ILE A 682 42.93 27.01 21.40
CA ILE A 682 41.64 26.96 20.70
C ILE A 682 40.55 26.33 21.58
N SER A 683 40.81 25.21 22.25
CA SER A 683 39.81 24.57 23.13
C SER A 683 39.41 25.47 24.30
N VAL A 684 40.36 26.19 24.91
CA VAL A 684 40.08 27.16 25.98
C VAL A 684 39.28 28.36 25.45
N LEU A 685 39.64 28.88 24.27
CA LEU A 685 38.93 29.99 23.63
C LEU A 685 37.46 29.63 23.32
N ILE A 686 37.22 28.45 22.73
CA ILE A 686 35.86 27.97 22.44
C ILE A 686 35.06 27.74 23.71
N LEU A 687 35.67 27.14 24.75
CA LEU A 687 35.03 26.95 26.05
C LEU A 687 34.61 28.30 26.66
N ALA A 688 35.50 29.30 26.66
CA ALA A 688 35.19 30.64 27.14
C ALA A 688 34.06 31.30 26.33
N LEU A 689 34.11 31.20 25.00
CA LEU A 689 33.08 31.74 24.11
C LEU A 689 31.71 31.08 24.33
N LEU A 690 31.66 29.75 24.50
CA LEU A 690 30.43 29.02 24.80
C LEU A 690 29.84 29.44 26.16
N LEU A 691 30.68 29.66 27.18
CA LEU A 691 30.23 30.10 28.50
C LEU A 691 29.72 31.56 28.49
N VAL A 692 30.40 32.46 27.78
CA VAL A 692 29.97 33.87 27.61
C VAL A 692 28.67 33.94 26.82
N ALA A 693 28.54 33.15 25.76
CA ALA A 693 27.36 33.14 24.90
C ALA A 693 26.17 32.33 25.47
N ARG A 694 26.26 31.79 26.70
CA ARG A 694 25.22 30.95 27.33
C ARG A 694 23.80 31.50 27.22
N GLY A 695 23.66 32.82 27.32
CA GLY A 695 22.37 33.52 27.28
C GLY A 695 21.63 33.40 25.95
N HIS A 696 22.32 33.01 24.87
CA HIS A 696 21.76 32.93 23.52
C HIS A 696 21.22 31.53 23.16
N PHE A 697 21.60 30.48 23.89
CA PHE A 697 21.22 29.08 23.63
C PHE A 697 20.04 28.64 24.52
N ARG A 698 18.86 29.23 24.27
CA ARG A 698 17.64 29.03 25.08
C ARG A 698 16.62 28.07 24.46
N ALA A 699 16.83 27.60 23.23
CA ALA A 699 15.83 26.78 22.56
C ALA A 699 15.73 25.41 23.25
N PRO A 700 14.51 24.97 23.64
CA PRO A 700 14.32 23.66 24.24
C PRO A 700 14.79 22.58 23.27
N ALA A 701 15.45 21.55 23.78
CA ALA A 701 15.69 20.36 22.98
C ALA A 701 14.37 19.59 22.88
N ASP A 702 13.99 19.18 21.68
CA ASP A 702 12.94 18.18 21.51
C ASP A 702 13.31 16.98 22.38
N PRO A 703 12.38 16.41 23.19
CA PRO A 703 12.72 15.32 24.09
C PRO A 703 13.39 14.21 23.27
N PRO A 704 14.53 13.65 23.71
CA PRO A 704 15.13 12.53 22.98
C PRO A 704 14.14 11.38 22.97
N SER A 705 14.13 10.57 21.90
CA SER A 705 13.55 9.23 21.99
C SER A 705 14.46 8.42 22.91
N LEU A 706 14.36 8.67 24.22
CA LEU A 706 15.14 8.03 25.28
C LEU A 706 15.04 6.51 25.13
N LEU A 707 13.87 6.02 24.72
CA LEU A 707 13.63 4.62 24.37
C LEU A 707 14.53 4.09 23.24
N ARG A 708 14.77 4.88 22.18
CA ARG A 708 15.65 4.49 21.06
C ARG A 708 17.12 4.54 21.46
N LEU A 709 17.51 5.52 22.27
CA LEU A 709 18.88 5.62 22.80
C LEU A 709 19.18 4.45 23.77
N VAL A 710 18.23 4.13 24.66
CA VAL A 710 18.29 3.01 25.61
C VAL A 710 18.29 1.66 24.89
N ARG A 711 17.67 1.54 23.71
CA ARG A 711 17.73 0.34 22.86
C ARG A 711 19.05 0.24 22.08
N PHE A 712 19.54 1.36 21.52
CA PHE A 712 20.73 1.36 20.65
C PHE A 712 22.02 0.98 21.39
N VAL A 713 22.30 1.62 22.53
CA VAL A 713 23.57 1.43 23.26
C VAL A 713 23.87 -0.04 23.62
N PRO A 714 22.96 -0.80 24.25
CA PRO A 714 23.24 -2.19 24.62
C PRO A 714 23.37 -3.11 23.41
N ILE A 715 22.57 -2.90 22.34
CA ILE A 715 22.64 -3.70 21.12
C ILE A 715 23.98 -3.46 20.41
N TYR A 716 24.35 -2.19 20.24
CA TYR A 716 25.61 -1.81 19.62
C TYR A 716 26.81 -2.37 20.38
N LEU A 717 26.80 -2.28 21.72
CA LEU A 717 27.86 -2.81 22.56
C LEU A 717 27.94 -4.35 22.50
N ALA A 718 26.80 -5.04 22.44
CA ALA A 718 26.76 -6.49 22.26
C ALA A 718 27.37 -6.92 20.91
N CYS A 719 27.07 -6.20 19.83
CA CYS A 719 27.66 -6.46 18.51
C CYS A 719 29.19 -6.24 18.49
N VAL A 720 29.68 -5.17 19.13
CA VAL A 720 31.12 -4.90 19.22
C VAL A 720 31.84 -5.96 20.07
N LEU A 721 31.24 -6.36 21.19
CA LEU A 721 31.79 -7.43 22.04
C LEU A 721 31.83 -8.76 21.28
N ALA A 722 30.77 -9.11 20.54
CA ALA A 722 30.74 -10.30 19.70
C ALA A 722 31.83 -10.26 18.63
N PHE A 723 31.93 -9.17 17.86
CA PHE A 723 32.98 -8.98 16.87
C PHE A 723 34.38 -9.11 17.47
N GLY A 724 34.61 -8.46 18.60
CA GLY A 724 35.91 -8.45 19.29
C GLY A 724 36.32 -9.82 19.82
N PHE A 725 35.42 -10.53 20.51
CA PHE A 725 35.73 -11.85 21.07
C PHE A 725 35.83 -12.94 20.01
N VAL A 726 35.01 -12.89 18.96
CA VAL A 726 35.15 -13.82 17.82
C VAL A 726 36.49 -13.60 17.13
N SER A 727 36.88 -12.35 16.88
CA SER A 727 38.17 -12.02 16.24
C SER A 727 39.37 -12.44 17.08
N LEU A 728 39.33 -12.26 18.41
CA LEU A 728 40.36 -12.74 19.32
C LEU A 728 40.39 -14.28 19.41
N GLY A 729 39.22 -14.92 19.47
CA GLY A 729 39.08 -16.38 19.50
C GLY A 729 39.67 -17.06 18.26
N LEU A 730 39.50 -16.46 17.08
CA LEU A 730 40.10 -16.94 15.82
C LEU A 730 41.64 -16.85 15.78
N GLN A 731 42.25 -16.09 16.69
CA GLN A 731 43.72 -16.04 16.87
C GLN A 731 44.19 -16.83 18.09
N SER A 732 43.32 -17.60 18.75
CA SER A 732 43.71 -18.43 19.88
C SER A 732 44.76 -19.46 19.46
N GLY A 733 45.88 -19.50 20.21
CA GLY A 733 47.08 -20.30 19.87
C GLY A 733 48.13 -19.57 19.01
N ARG A 734 47.89 -18.32 18.58
CA ARG A 734 48.85 -17.47 17.83
C ARG A 734 48.98 -16.04 18.40
N MET A 735 48.65 -15.91 19.68
CA MET A 735 48.79 -14.66 20.44
C MET A 735 49.42 -14.95 21.80
N THR A 736 50.18 -13.99 22.31
CA THR A 736 50.77 -14.09 23.66
C THR A 736 50.44 -12.84 24.48
N PRO A 737 49.98 -12.96 25.73
CA PRO A 737 49.60 -14.20 26.45
C PRO A 737 48.31 -14.86 25.92
N GLU A 738 47.94 -16.04 26.43
CA GLU A 738 46.69 -16.72 26.05
C GLU A 738 45.44 -15.90 26.38
N LEU A 739 44.38 -16.07 25.59
CA LEU A 739 43.14 -15.29 25.71
C LEU A 739 42.46 -15.53 27.05
N THR A 740 42.32 -14.46 27.82
CA THR A 740 41.46 -14.42 29.01
C THR A 740 40.24 -13.55 28.74
N PHE A 741 39.14 -13.82 29.43
CA PHE A 741 37.91 -13.03 29.31
C PHE A 741 38.15 -11.55 29.66
N LEU A 742 38.84 -11.28 30.78
CA LEU A 742 39.18 -9.93 31.24
C LEU A 742 40.13 -9.22 30.28
N GLY A 743 41.19 -9.88 29.80
CA GLY A 743 42.09 -9.28 28.81
C GLY A 743 41.41 -9.06 27.46
N GLY A 744 40.42 -9.89 27.10
CA GLY A 744 39.59 -9.71 25.90
C GLY A 744 38.72 -8.47 26.00
N LEU A 745 38.02 -8.27 27.13
CA LEU A 745 37.27 -7.03 27.38
C LEU A 745 38.18 -5.80 27.33
N GLU A 746 39.35 -5.85 27.97
CA GLU A 746 40.33 -4.77 27.97
C GLU A 746 40.79 -4.41 26.55
N THR A 747 41.07 -5.42 25.71
CA THR A 747 41.48 -5.23 24.31
C THR A 747 40.36 -4.64 23.45
N ILE A 748 39.11 -5.08 23.65
CA ILE A 748 37.96 -4.64 22.84
C ILE A 748 37.56 -3.22 23.22
N PHE A 749 37.35 -2.96 24.52
CA PHE A 749 36.99 -1.62 25.00
C PHE A 749 38.14 -0.62 24.84
N GLY A 750 39.38 -1.06 25.05
CA GLY A 750 40.57 -0.27 24.74
C GLY A 750 40.64 0.06 23.24
N GLY A 751 40.46 -0.93 22.38
CA GLY A 751 40.51 -0.76 20.92
C GLY A 751 39.44 0.19 20.36
N LEU A 752 38.25 0.24 20.96
CA LEU A 752 37.20 1.22 20.60
C LEU A 752 37.65 2.68 20.74
N VAL A 753 38.61 2.92 21.64
CA VAL A 753 39.22 4.24 21.89
C VAL A 753 40.70 4.27 21.44
N GLY A 754 41.12 3.28 20.66
CA GLY A 754 42.47 3.18 20.08
C GLY A 754 43.59 2.88 21.08
N ILE A 755 43.28 2.23 22.20
CA ILE A 755 44.25 1.68 23.15
C ILE A 755 44.52 0.23 22.79
N ASP A 756 45.80 -0.13 22.60
CA ASP A 756 46.21 -1.51 22.37
C ASP A 756 46.02 -2.36 23.63
N GLY A 757 45.52 -3.57 23.45
CA GLY A 757 45.34 -4.54 24.53
C GLY A 757 46.64 -5.26 24.93
N PRO A 758 46.62 -6.10 25.97
CA PRO A 758 47.80 -6.83 26.45
C PRO A 758 48.31 -7.92 25.50
N TYR A 759 47.63 -8.18 24.39
CA TYR A 759 47.96 -9.26 23.46
C TYR A 759 48.87 -8.82 22.33
N THR A 760 49.87 -9.64 22.04
CA THR A 760 50.70 -9.53 20.84
C THR A 760 50.30 -10.61 19.84
N PHE A 761 50.15 -10.25 18.57
CA PHE A 761 49.66 -11.13 17.50
C PHE A 761 50.79 -11.52 16.54
N GLU A 762 50.94 -12.82 16.22
CA GLU A 762 51.99 -13.29 15.30
C GLU A 762 51.78 -12.83 13.85
N ARG A 763 50.52 -12.70 13.42
CA ARG A 763 50.18 -12.26 12.05
C ARG A 763 50.21 -10.73 11.94
N ARG A 764 51.21 -10.20 11.23
CA ARG A 764 51.36 -8.77 10.93
C ARG A 764 50.10 -8.11 10.35
N GLY A 765 49.34 -8.83 9.52
CA GLY A 765 48.08 -8.31 8.95
C GLY A 765 47.01 -8.08 10.01
N PHE A 766 46.79 -9.06 10.90
CA PHE A 766 45.80 -8.96 11.98
C PHE A 766 46.21 -7.91 13.03
N ALA A 767 47.50 -7.85 13.36
CA ALA A 767 48.05 -6.85 14.28
C ALA A 767 47.80 -5.40 13.83
N ALA A 768 47.67 -5.15 12.52
CA ALA A 768 47.38 -3.83 11.98
C ALA A 768 45.87 -3.58 11.77
N THR A 769 45.11 -4.57 11.33
CA THR A 769 43.70 -4.39 10.95
C THR A 769 42.74 -4.45 12.13
N PHE A 770 43.02 -5.29 13.14
CA PHE A 770 42.09 -5.49 14.26
C PHE A 770 41.95 -4.26 15.16
N PRO A 771 43.03 -3.58 15.62
CA PRO A 771 42.91 -2.33 16.36
C PRO A 771 42.25 -1.21 15.53
N ALA A 772 42.55 -1.14 14.23
CA ALA A 772 41.94 -0.15 13.32
C ALA A 772 40.43 -0.37 13.14
N ALA A 773 39.98 -1.62 13.07
CA ALA A 773 38.57 -1.97 12.98
C ALA A 773 37.80 -1.62 14.25
N LEU A 774 38.36 -1.89 15.43
CA LEU A 774 37.75 -1.51 16.71
C LEU A 774 37.65 0.02 16.85
N LEU A 775 38.68 0.77 16.45
CA LEU A 775 38.65 2.22 16.45
C LEU A 775 37.59 2.77 15.47
N ALA A 776 37.49 2.20 14.27
CA ALA A 776 36.49 2.59 13.29
C ALA A 776 35.06 2.33 13.80
N LEU A 777 34.83 1.18 14.44
CA LEU A 777 33.58 0.88 15.12
C LEU A 777 33.29 1.94 16.19
N GLY A 778 34.24 2.24 17.09
CA GLY A 778 34.06 3.24 18.14
C GLY A 778 33.64 4.62 17.61
N ILE A 779 34.24 5.06 16.50
CA ILE A 779 33.88 6.32 15.82
C ILE A 779 32.46 6.25 15.25
N VAL A 780 32.10 5.16 14.54
CA VAL A 780 30.77 4.97 13.95
C VAL A 780 29.68 4.91 15.02
N GLY A 781 29.90 4.13 16.08
CA GLY A 781 28.96 3.99 17.21
C GLY A 781 28.69 5.33 17.88
N LEU A 782 29.73 6.14 18.08
CA LEU A 782 29.63 7.48 18.65
C LEU A 782 28.85 8.44 17.74
N VAL A 783 29.08 8.42 16.42
CA VAL A 783 28.36 9.25 15.45
C VAL A 783 26.86 8.89 15.43
N VAL A 784 26.53 7.61 15.37
CA VAL A 784 25.12 7.14 15.36
C VAL A 784 24.42 7.47 16.68
N PHE A 785 25.08 7.25 17.82
CA PHE A 785 24.55 7.62 19.14
C PHE A 785 24.16 9.09 19.20
N LEU A 786 25.00 9.98 18.66
CA LEU A 786 24.74 11.42 18.66
C LEU A 786 23.64 11.84 17.69
N ILE A 787 23.57 11.24 16.50
CA ILE A 787 22.44 11.46 15.57
C ILE A 787 21.11 11.11 16.26
N LEU A 788 21.07 10.00 17.00
CA LEU A 788 19.89 9.56 17.74
C LEU A 788 19.57 10.46 18.95
N LEU A 789 20.60 10.96 19.65
CA LEU A 789 20.45 11.86 20.80
C LEU A 789 19.83 13.22 20.40
N PHE A 790 20.10 13.72 19.19
CA PHE A 790 19.65 15.03 18.72
C PHE A 790 18.48 15.00 17.72
N ARG A 791 17.91 13.81 17.44
CA ARG A 791 16.77 13.66 16.52
C ARG A 791 15.49 14.25 17.16
N PRO A 792 14.77 15.16 16.46
CA PRO A 792 13.57 15.78 17.01
C PRO A 792 12.41 14.78 17.15
N LEU A 793 11.78 14.75 18.33
CA LEU A 793 10.45 14.16 18.55
C LEU A 793 9.42 15.28 18.41
N THR A 794 8.63 15.28 17.35
CA THR A 794 7.41 16.10 17.30
C THR A 794 6.25 15.27 17.83
N ALA A 795 5.67 15.73 18.94
CA ALA A 795 4.36 15.31 19.38
C ALA A 795 3.33 15.75 18.34
N ARG A 796 2.44 14.85 17.94
CA ARG A 796 1.20 15.18 17.22
C ARG A 796 0.25 15.73 18.28
N ASP A 797 0.05 17.04 18.31
CA ASP A 797 -1.15 17.59 18.94
C ASP A 797 -2.25 17.54 17.86
N PRO A 798 -3.23 16.61 17.95
CA PRO A 798 -4.30 16.56 16.96
C PRO A 798 -5.15 17.83 17.04
N HIS A 799 -5.46 18.42 15.89
CA HIS A 799 -6.36 19.57 15.81
C HIS A 799 -7.74 19.24 16.38
N THR A 800 -8.31 20.20 17.10
CA THR A 800 -9.70 20.09 17.56
C THR A 800 -10.66 20.30 16.39
N ARG A 801 -11.91 19.88 16.53
CA ARG A 801 -12.97 20.21 15.54
C ARG A 801 -13.13 21.72 15.38
N ASP A 802 -12.95 22.48 16.46
CA ASP A 802 -13.04 23.94 16.46
C ASP A 802 -11.93 24.59 15.62
N ASP A 803 -10.71 24.06 15.67
CA ASP A 803 -9.60 24.52 14.80
C ASP A 803 -9.94 24.31 13.32
N TRP A 804 -10.51 23.15 12.97
CA TRP A 804 -10.94 22.84 11.61
C TRP A 804 -12.05 23.77 11.12
N THR A 805 -13.08 24.01 11.93
CA THR A 805 -14.17 24.94 11.60
C THR A 805 -13.65 26.36 11.41
N ARG A 806 -12.72 26.81 12.26
CA ARG A 806 -12.09 28.12 12.14
C ARG A 806 -11.24 28.25 10.87
N ALA A 807 -10.45 27.23 10.53
CA ALA A 807 -9.66 27.22 9.31
C ALA A 807 -10.54 27.28 8.06
N GLN A 808 -11.62 26.48 8.01
CA GLN A 808 -12.60 26.50 6.93
C GLN A 808 -13.25 27.88 6.77
N ALA A 809 -13.64 28.52 7.88
CA ALA A 809 -14.21 29.86 7.86
C ALA A 809 -13.22 30.90 7.29
N LEU A 810 -11.95 30.87 7.71
CA LEU A 810 -10.92 31.78 7.21
C LEU A 810 -10.64 31.58 5.70
N VAL A 811 -10.59 30.34 5.22
CA VAL A 811 -10.43 30.04 3.79
C VAL A 811 -11.66 30.49 2.99
N HIS A 812 -12.86 30.24 3.50
CA HIS A 812 -14.08 30.66 2.84
C HIS A 812 -14.24 32.19 2.79
N THR A 813 -13.80 32.92 3.81
CA THR A 813 -13.93 34.38 3.88
C THR A 813 -12.79 35.14 3.21
N TYR A 814 -11.56 34.63 3.31
CA TYR A 814 -10.34 35.34 2.90
C TYR A 814 -9.44 34.56 1.92
N GLY A 815 -9.80 33.33 1.56
CA GLY A 815 -9.02 32.44 0.68
C GLY A 815 -9.20 32.73 -0.81
N TRP A 816 -8.84 33.94 -1.23
CA TRP A 816 -8.97 34.39 -2.63
C TRP A 816 -7.86 33.87 -3.55
N ASP A 817 -6.73 33.47 -2.99
CA ASP A 817 -5.63 32.88 -3.75
C ASP A 817 -5.99 31.47 -4.24
N THR A 818 -5.57 31.13 -5.45
CA THR A 818 -5.89 29.84 -6.10
C THR A 818 -5.28 28.63 -5.40
N LEU A 819 -4.35 28.83 -4.46
CA LEU A 819 -3.80 27.76 -3.63
C LEU A 819 -4.39 27.70 -2.21
N ALA A 820 -5.25 28.67 -1.84
CA ALA A 820 -5.80 28.80 -0.48
C ALA A 820 -6.64 27.58 -0.05
N ALA A 821 -7.38 26.97 -0.99
CA ALA A 821 -8.18 25.79 -0.71
C ALA A 821 -7.31 24.62 -0.20
N PHE A 822 -6.11 24.42 -0.77
CA PHE A 822 -5.19 23.33 -0.39
C PHE A 822 -4.50 23.52 0.97
N ALA A 823 -4.71 24.67 1.63
CA ALA A 823 -4.33 24.85 3.02
C ALA A 823 -5.09 23.90 3.95
N LEU A 824 -6.31 23.47 3.57
CA LEU A 824 -7.19 22.59 4.35
C LEU A 824 -6.91 21.09 4.19
N ARG A 825 -5.73 20.70 3.70
CA ARG A 825 -5.34 19.29 3.64
C ARG A 825 -5.08 18.72 5.04
N ASP A 826 -5.35 17.43 5.18
CA ASP A 826 -5.22 16.63 6.39
C ASP A 826 -3.76 16.38 6.85
N ASP A 827 -2.78 16.65 5.99
CA ASP A 827 -1.34 16.56 6.28
C ASP A 827 -0.71 17.87 6.82
N LYS A 828 -1.54 18.91 6.99
CA LYS A 828 -1.10 20.24 7.45
C LYS A 828 -1.58 20.55 8.86
N SER A 829 -0.78 21.34 9.55
CA SER A 829 -1.16 21.95 10.82
C SER A 829 -1.54 23.41 10.66
N PHE A 830 -2.47 23.90 11.47
CA PHE A 830 -2.90 25.30 11.45
C PHE A 830 -2.23 26.10 12.57
N PHE A 831 -1.61 27.23 12.21
CA PHE A 831 -1.23 28.28 13.15
C PHE A 831 -2.17 29.46 12.96
N PHE A 832 -2.83 29.90 14.01
CA PHE A 832 -3.73 31.05 13.95
C PHE A 832 -3.17 32.27 14.68
N SER A 833 -3.53 33.46 14.22
CA SER A 833 -3.25 34.71 14.92
C SER A 833 -4.00 34.79 16.25
N SER A 834 -3.43 35.55 17.19
CA SER A 834 -3.99 35.81 18.52
C SER A 834 -5.39 36.41 18.48
N ASP A 835 -5.72 37.15 17.41
CA ASP A 835 -6.97 37.90 17.26
C ASP A 835 -8.10 37.12 16.58
N GLY A 836 -7.88 35.87 16.18
CA GLY A 836 -8.94 35.10 15.52
C GLY A 836 -8.82 35.02 14.00
N ARG A 837 -8.23 36.03 13.36
CA ARG A 837 -8.63 36.48 12.01
C ARG A 837 -7.68 36.13 10.86
N ALA A 838 -6.56 35.46 11.15
CA ALA A 838 -5.66 34.97 10.12
C ALA A 838 -5.00 33.64 10.52
N MET A 839 -4.53 32.89 9.52
CA MET A 839 -3.90 31.59 9.70
C MET A 839 -2.75 31.33 8.71
N ILE A 840 -1.87 30.41 9.10
CA ILE A 840 -0.82 29.82 8.27
C ILE A 840 -0.94 28.29 8.38
N ALA A 841 -1.10 27.61 7.25
CA ALA A 841 -1.03 26.15 7.19
C ALA A 841 0.42 25.71 6.97
N TYR A 842 0.94 24.83 7.83
CA TYR A 842 2.35 24.41 7.79
C TYR A 842 2.53 22.94 8.19
N THR A 843 3.66 22.35 7.79
CA THR A 843 4.13 21.06 8.31
C THR A 843 5.54 21.21 8.88
N TYR A 844 5.92 20.31 9.79
CA TYR A 844 7.26 20.30 10.36
C TYR A 844 8.12 19.17 9.79
N LEU A 845 9.29 19.54 9.25
CA LEU A 845 10.25 18.60 8.66
C LEU A 845 11.69 18.95 9.10
N GLY A 846 12.29 18.14 9.97
CA GLY A 846 13.75 18.20 10.25
C GLY A 846 14.28 19.54 10.76
N GLY A 847 13.51 20.27 11.56
CA GLY A 847 13.87 21.60 12.05
C GLY A 847 13.36 22.76 11.17
N TYR A 848 12.58 22.47 10.15
CA TYR A 848 11.94 23.45 9.27
C TYR A 848 10.43 23.45 9.46
N ALA A 849 9.84 24.64 9.55
CA ALA A 849 8.40 24.83 9.46
C ALA A 849 8.09 25.25 8.02
N LEU A 850 7.56 24.31 7.25
CA LEU A 850 7.23 24.49 5.84
C LEU A 850 5.77 24.95 5.73
N ALA A 851 5.57 26.25 5.55
CA ALA A 851 4.27 26.84 5.29
C ALA A 851 3.89 26.62 3.82
N ALA A 852 2.64 26.22 3.56
CA ALA A 852 2.14 25.95 2.22
C ALA A 852 1.27 27.11 1.73
N GLY A 853 1.66 27.72 0.61
CA GLY A 853 0.99 28.90 0.06
C GLY A 853 1.21 30.16 0.89
N ASP A 854 0.36 31.16 0.64
CA ASP A 854 0.39 32.44 1.34
C ASP A 854 -0.43 32.39 2.65
N PRO A 855 -0.15 33.26 3.65
CA PRO A 855 -1.01 33.40 4.82
C PRO A 855 -2.44 33.81 4.44
N ILE A 856 -3.44 33.27 5.15
CA ILE A 856 -4.87 33.44 4.81
C ILE A 856 -5.56 34.16 5.96
N GLY A 857 -6.23 35.28 5.69
CA GLY A 857 -6.95 36.03 6.71
C GLY A 857 -7.20 37.49 6.35
N ASP A 858 -7.75 38.21 7.33
CA ASP A 858 -8.00 39.65 7.24
C ASP A 858 -6.70 40.43 7.00
N GLU A 859 -6.72 41.41 6.09
CA GLU A 859 -5.53 42.14 5.64
C GLU A 859 -4.78 42.83 6.80
N ALA A 860 -5.51 43.36 7.79
CA ALA A 860 -4.90 43.97 8.97
C ALA A 860 -4.26 42.93 9.92
N SER A 861 -4.69 41.67 9.82
CA SER A 861 -4.24 40.55 10.66
C SER A 861 -3.12 39.72 10.01
N LEU A 862 -2.89 39.85 8.69
CA LEU A 862 -1.81 39.16 7.96
C LEU A 862 -0.40 39.49 8.50
N PRO A 863 -0.03 40.76 8.76
CA PRO A 863 1.24 41.09 9.40
C PRO A 863 1.43 40.37 10.75
N ARG A 864 0.36 40.37 11.56
CA ARG A 864 0.34 39.77 12.90
C ARG A 864 0.56 38.27 12.85
N VAL A 865 -0.18 37.52 12.03
CA VAL A 865 -0.06 36.05 11.99
C VAL A 865 1.34 35.63 11.58
N VAL A 866 1.96 36.34 10.63
CA VAL A 866 3.33 36.05 10.22
C VAL A 866 4.30 36.35 11.36
N ASP A 867 4.18 37.48 12.04
CA ASP A 867 5.07 37.83 13.17
C ASP A 867 4.95 36.84 14.33
N GLU A 868 3.72 36.45 14.68
CA GLU A 868 3.46 35.47 15.74
C GLU A 868 3.94 34.06 15.34
N PHE A 869 3.79 33.67 14.08
CA PHE A 869 4.31 32.41 13.55
C PHE A 869 5.85 32.39 13.55
N LEU A 870 6.48 33.50 13.18
CA LEU A 870 7.93 33.67 13.26
C LEU A 870 8.41 33.65 14.72
N ALA A 871 7.64 34.23 15.64
CA ALA A 871 7.93 34.18 17.07
C ALA A 871 7.82 32.74 17.60
N MET A 872 6.79 31.98 17.20
CA MET A 872 6.66 30.56 17.51
C MET A 872 7.87 29.77 16.96
N CYS A 873 8.22 29.96 15.68
CA CYS A 873 9.37 29.31 15.07
C CYS A 873 10.67 29.66 15.81
N SER A 874 10.85 30.93 16.18
CA SER A 874 12.01 31.40 16.95
C SER A 874 12.10 30.75 18.34
N ARG A 875 10.98 30.66 19.07
CA ARG A 875 10.90 29.98 20.37
C ARG A 875 11.26 28.50 20.29
N ARG A 876 10.89 27.85 19.18
CA ARG A 876 11.15 26.42 18.93
C ARG A 876 12.44 26.14 18.13
N ALA A 877 13.20 27.19 17.78
CA ALA A 877 14.35 27.10 16.88
C ALA A 877 14.06 26.42 15.52
N TRP A 878 12.85 26.61 15.01
CA TRP A 878 12.46 26.16 13.68
C TRP A 878 12.83 27.21 12.64
N THR A 879 13.30 26.75 11.48
CA THR A 879 13.54 27.62 10.33
C THR A 879 12.28 27.69 9.47
N PRO A 880 11.62 28.85 9.37
CA PRO A 880 10.42 28.99 8.56
C PRO A 880 10.79 29.11 7.08
N ALA A 881 10.00 28.45 6.23
CA ALA A 881 10.03 28.63 4.77
C ALA A 881 8.59 28.58 4.23
N PHE A 882 8.28 29.43 3.24
CA PHE A 882 6.99 29.40 2.56
C PHE A 882 7.16 28.78 1.17
N LEU A 883 6.35 27.78 0.87
CA LEU A 883 6.34 27.01 -0.36
C LEU A 883 5.23 27.54 -1.27
N ALA A 884 5.50 27.73 -2.56
CA ALA A 884 4.54 28.24 -3.54
C ALA A 884 3.86 29.57 -3.13
N ALA A 885 4.58 30.45 -2.42
CA ALA A 885 4.11 31.80 -2.09
C ALA A 885 4.09 32.69 -3.35
N ARG A 886 3.29 33.73 -3.36
CA ARG A 886 3.30 34.71 -4.47
C ARG A 886 4.61 35.46 -4.49
N GLU A 887 5.13 35.70 -5.69
CA GLU A 887 6.36 36.48 -5.86
C GLU A 887 6.21 37.90 -5.25
N GLU A 888 5.02 38.50 -5.34
CA GLU A 888 4.72 39.83 -4.82
C GLU A 888 4.98 39.97 -3.32
N ASP A 889 4.64 38.97 -2.51
CA ASP A 889 4.87 38.98 -1.06
C ASP A 889 6.36 38.96 -0.69
N THR A 890 7.22 38.57 -1.63
CA THR A 890 8.68 38.51 -1.49
C THR A 890 9.44 39.62 -2.21
N ARG A 891 8.74 40.50 -2.95
CA ARG A 891 9.31 41.71 -3.57
C ARG A 891 9.42 42.83 -2.53
N GLU A 892 10.20 43.87 -2.86
CA GLU A 892 10.41 45.01 -1.97
C GLU A 892 9.07 45.65 -1.54
N GLY A 893 8.84 45.79 -0.24
CA GLY A 893 7.56 46.25 0.34
C GLY A 893 6.53 45.15 0.63
N GLY A 894 6.75 43.91 0.15
CA GLY A 894 5.86 42.77 0.39
C GLY A 894 5.87 42.23 1.83
N LEU A 895 4.82 41.47 2.18
CA LEU A 895 4.57 40.95 3.53
C LEU A 895 5.73 40.11 4.08
N LEU A 896 6.31 39.22 3.26
CA LEU A 896 7.42 38.34 3.64
C LEU A 896 8.78 39.04 3.49
N ALA A 897 8.95 39.88 2.46
CA ALA A 897 10.19 40.62 2.24
C ALA A 897 10.52 41.56 3.41
N SER A 898 9.52 42.28 3.93
CA SER A 898 9.65 43.15 5.11
C SER A 898 10.08 42.39 6.38
N ARG A 899 9.89 41.06 6.43
CA ARG A 899 10.30 40.16 7.52
C ARG A 899 11.61 39.40 7.24
N GLY A 900 12.30 39.80 6.17
CA GLY A 900 13.62 39.31 5.80
C GLY A 900 13.61 37.99 5.04
N PHE A 901 12.52 37.66 4.35
CA PHE A 901 12.50 36.56 3.39
C PHE A 901 13.02 37.02 2.02
N ARG A 902 13.62 36.08 1.30
CA ARG A 902 14.08 36.18 -0.09
C ARG A 902 13.38 35.09 -0.87
N SER A 903 13.22 35.29 -2.16
CA SER A 903 12.59 34.30 -3.04
C SER A 903 13.59 33.55 -3.90
N PHE A 904 13.25 32.29 -4.17
CA PHE A 904 13.81 31.49 -5.26
C PHE A 904 12.63 31.06 -6.15
N TYR A 905 12.75 31.26 -7.45
CA TYR A 905 11.69 30.93 -8.39
C TYR A 905 11.39 29.42 -8.37
N LEU A 906 10.13 29.06 -8.13
CA LEU A 906 9.70 27.68 -8.03
C LEU A 906 8.96 27.22 -9.30
N GLY A 907 8.09 28.07 -9.85
CA GLY A 907 7.28 27.75 -11.02
C GLY A 907 6.22 28.81 -11.28
N ASP A 908 5.33 28.55 -12.24
CA ASP A 908 4.21 29.42 -12.56
C ASP A 908 2.90 28.67 -12.50
N GLU A 909 1.86 29.36 -12.06
CA GLU A 909 0.49 28.89 -12.12
C GLU A 909 -0.20 29.46 -13.36
N ALA A 910 -0.88 28.60 -14.11
CA ALA A 910 -1.60 28.97 -15.33
C ALA A 910 -3.06 29.33 -14.99
N ILE A 911 -3.44 30.59 -15.17
CA ILE A 911 -4.79 31.10 -14.88
C ILE A 911 -5.49 31.48 -16.18
N ILE A 912 -6.61 30.82 -16.49
CA ILE A 912 -7.49 31.22 -17.59
C ILE A 912 -8.41 32.36 -17.10
N ASP A 913 -8.46 33.44 -17.88
CA ASP A 913 -9.46 34.50 -17.75
C ASP A 913 -10.76 34.05 -18.44
N CYS A 914 -11.72 33.57 -17.64
CA CYS A 914 -12.94 32.93 -18.15
C CYS A 914 -13.83 33.85 -19.01
N PRO A 915 -14.07 35.13 -18.65
CA PRO A 915 -14.89 36.04 -19.46
C PRO A 915 -14.34 36.33 -20.86
N SER A 916 -13.01 36.35 -21.02
CA SER A 916 -12.36 36.59 -22.33
C SER A 916 -11.98 35.29 -23.05
N PHE A 917 -12.22 34.13 -22.44
CA PHE A 917 -11.88 32.84 -23.04
C PHE A 917 -12.80 32.52 -24.22
N THR A 918 -12.20 32.43 -25.42
CA THR A 918 -12.90 32.07 -26.66
C THR A 918 -12.13 31.00 -27.42
N LEU A 919 -12.84 30.06 -28.03
CA LEU A 919 -12.23 29.07 -28.92
C LEU A 919 -11.96 29.61 -30.32
N GLU A 920 -12.39 30.83 -30.64
CA GLU A 920 -12.19 31.45 -31.95
C GLU A 920 -10.73 31.93 -32.16
N GLY A 921 -10.34 32.15 -33.42
CA GLY A 921 -9.00 32.64 -33.76
C GLY A 921 -7.98 31.56 -34.17
N ARG A 922 -6.82 32.03 -34.67
CA ARG A 922 -5.76 31.17 -35.24
C ARG A 922 -4.93 30.47 -34.17
N GLU A 923 -4.71 31.12 -33.02
CA GLU A 923 -3.83 30.64 -31.95
C GLU A 923 -4.39 29.39 -31.24
N ARG A 924 -5.72 29.30 -31.07
CA ARG A 924 -6.41 28.18 -30.39
C ARG A 924 -6.90 27.08 -31.34
N LYS A 925 -6.33 26.98 -32.55
CA LYS A 925 -6.75 25.98 -33.57
C LYS A 925 -6.67 24.54 -33.07
N SER A 926 -5.62 24.22 -32.31
CA SER A 926 -5.39 22.87 -31.75
C SER A 926 -6.46 22.50 -30.71
N VAL A 927 -6.72 23.38 -29.74
CA VAL A 927 -7.76 23.19 -28.70
C VAL A 927 -9.14 23.10 -29.35
N ARG A 928 -9.47 23.99 -30.29
CA ARG A 928 -10.75 23.95 -31.02
C ARG A 928 -10.95 22.66 -31.81
N ALA A 929 -9.89 22.10 -32.39
CA ALA A 929 -9.95 20.82 -33.08
C ALA A 929 -10.18 19.64 -32.12
N ALA A 930 -9.56 19.67 -30.93
CA ALA A 930 -9.78 18.69 -29.87
C ALA A 930 -11.22 18.74 -29.35
N VAL A 931 -11.71 19.94 -29.02
CA VAL A 931 -13.09 20.18 -28.56
C VAL A 931 -14.11 19.63 -29.56
N ARG A 932 -14.01 20.00 -30.84
CA ARG A 932 -14.92 19.51 -31.90
C ARG A 932 -14.88 17.99 -32.10
N ARG A 933 -13.75 17.34 -31.79
CA ARG A 933 -13.61 15.88 -31.92
C ARG A 933 -14.37 15.18 -30.81
N VAL A 934 -14.21 15.62 -29.57
CA VAL A 934 -14.87 15.02 -28.40
C VAL A 934 -16.38 15.25 -28.47
N GLU A 935 -16.83 16.43 -28.92
CA GLU A 935 -18.25 16.81 -29.08
C GLU A 935 -19.06 15.93 -30.03
N ARG A 936 -18.40 15.18 -30.91
CA ARG A 936 -19.09 14.21 -31.78
C ARG A 936 -19.67 13.03 -31.01
N THR A 937 -19.14 12.77 -29.82
CA THR A 937 -19.44 11.56 -29.04
C THR A 937 -19.84 11.88 -27.60
N HIS A 938 -19.44 13.03 -27.07
CA HIS A 938 -19.70 13.42 -25.68
C HIS A 938 -20.25 14.85 -25.59
N HIS A 939 -21.11 15.10 -24.62
CA HIS A 939 -21.58 16.41 -24.21
C HIS A 939 -21.00 16.80 -22.85
N PHE A 940 -20.90 18.11 -22.60
CA PHE A 940 -20.35 18.65 -21.36
C PHE A 940 -21.44 18.88 -20.32
N GLN A 941 -21.17 18.51 -19.07
CA GLN A 941 -22.04 18.79 -17.93
C GLN A 941 -21.22 19.36 -16.76
N MET A 942 -21.72 20.44 -16.14
CA MET A 942 -21.13 21.03 -14.93
C MET A 942 -22.15 21.04 -13.80
N ILE A 943 -21.86 20.28 -12.74
CA ILE A 943 -22.74 20.13 -11.57
C ILE A 943 -21.95 20.38 -10.29
N ALA A 944 -22.65 20.73 -9.21
CA ALA A 944 -22.07 20.68 -7.87
C ALA A 944 -21.77 19.22 -7.50
N GLU A 945 -20.64 18.96 -6.84
CA GLU A 945 -20.27 17.62 -6.38
C GLU A 945 -21.33 17.06 -5.42
N SER A 946 -21.87 17.91 -4.54
CA SER A 946 -22.98 17.57 -3.64
C SER A 946 -24.27 17.13 -4.35
N ALA A 947 -24.47 17.57 -5.60
CA ALA A 947 -25.62 17.23 -6.43
C ALA A 947 -25.36 16.02 -7.36
N ALA A 948 -24.15 15.45 -7.35
CA ALA A 948 -23.82 14.30 -8.16
C ALA A 948 -24.53 13.04 -7.66
N SER A 949 -25.17 12.31 -8.57
CA SER A 949 -25.80 11.04 -8.21
C SER A 949 -24.74 10.03 -7.75
N PRO A 950 -25.06 9.11 -6.82
CA PRO A 950 -24.13 8.07 -6.38
C PRO A 950 -23.54 7.28 -7.56
N LYS A 951 -24.35 6.99 -8.59
CA LYS A 951 -23.93 6.31 -9.81
C LYS A 951 -22.87 7.09 -10.60
N LEU A 952 -23.01 8.42 -10.68
CA LEU A 952 -22.03 9.26 -11.34
C LEU A 952 -20.73 9.32 -10.54
N VAL A 953 -20.81 9.50 -9.21
CA VAL A 953 -19.64 9.51 -8.31
C VAL A 953 -18.83 8.22 -8.44
N GLU A 954 -19.50 7.07 -8.44
CA GLU A 954 -18.87 5.76 -8.63
C GLU A 954 -18.16 5.66 -9.99
N ALA A 955 -18.82 6.09 -11.07
CA ALA A 955 -18.23 6.08 -12.41
C ALA A 955 -16.99 6.99 -12.53
N LEU A 956 -17.01 8.18 -11.90
CA LEU A 956 -15.86 9.09 -11.91
C LEU A 956 -14.69 8.57 -11.06
N ASN A 957 -14.96 7.94 -9.91
CA ASN A 957 -13.93 7.30 -9.10
C ASN A 957 -13.31 6.08 -9.82
N ALA A 958 -14.11 5.32 -10.59
CA ALA A 958 -13.59 4.25 -11.44
C ALA A 958 -12.67 4.77 -12.55
N ILE A 959 -12.98 5.92 -13.16
CA ILE A 959 -12.06 6.59 -14.12
C ILE A 959 -10.75 6.99 -13.42
N SER A 960 -10.83 7.53 -12.20
CA SER A 960 -9.65 7.90 -11.43
C SER A 960 -8.76 6.69 -11.14
N GLU A 961 -9.36 5.55 -10.77
CA GLU A 961 -8.64 4.30 -10.55
C GLU A 961 -7.96 3.76 -11.81
N LYS A 962 -8.67 3.73 -12.93
CA LYS A 962 -8.11 3.33 -14.23
C LYS A 962 -6.95 4.23 -14.67
N TRP A 963 -7.11 5.55 -14.49
CA TRP A 963 -6.09 6.54 -14.85
C TRP A 963 -4.82 6.42 -13.99
N ARG A 964 -4.94 6.03 -12.71
CA ARG A 964 -3.80 5.85 -11.78
C ARG A 964 -2.91 4.64 -12.12
N GLY A 965 -3.48 3.55 -12.63
CA GLY A 965 -2.72 2.35 -12.97
C GLY A 965 -2.01 1.73 -11.74
N LYS A 966 -0.70 1.46 -11.86
CA LYS A 966 0.16 0.81 -10.82
C LYS A 966 1.02 1.79 -10.00
N ASN A 967 0.97 3.10 -10.27
CA ASN A 967 1.85 4.08 -9.63
C ASN A 967 1.23 4.61 -8.33
N PRO A 968 1.99 4.66 -7.20
CA PRO A 968 1.49 5.22 -5.95
C PRO A 968 1.19 6.71 -6.10
N GLU A 969 0.15 7.18 -5.41
CA GLU A 969 -0.20 8.60 -5.39
C GLU A 969 0.87 9.42 -4.67
N ARG A 970 1.26 10.54 -5.29
CA ARG A 970 2.37 11.37 -4.84
C ARG A 970 1.97 12.13 -3.55
N GLY A 971 2.80 12.01 -2.51
CA GLY A 971 2.64 12.79 -1.27
C GLY A 971 2.83 14.29 -1.53
N PHE A 972 2.07 15.14 -0.82
CA PHE A 972 2.13 16.61 -0.86
C PHE A 972 1.87 17.28 -2.23
N THR A 973 1.12 16.64 -3.14
CA THR A 973 0.60 17.32 -4.34
C THR A 973 -0.49 18.34 -3.96
N MET A 974 -0.61 19.44 -4.71
CA MET A 974 -1.68 20.45 -4.59
C MET A 974 -3.06 19.90 -5.01
N SER A 975 -3.55 18.89 -4.29
CA SER A 975 -4.89 18.31 -4.42
C SER A 975 -5.56 18.22 -3.04
N LEU A 976 -6.85 18.49 -2.89
CA LEU A 976 -7.52 18.53 -1.59
C LEU A 976 -8.01 17.16 -1.11
N SER A 977 -8.34 16.26 -2.03
CA SER A 977 -8.78 14.90 -1.72
C SER A 977 -8.50 13.93 -2.87
N GLN A 978 -8.43 12.65 -2.53
CA GLN A 978 -8.02 11.59 -3.46
C GLN A 978 -9.20 11.00 -4.27
N ASP A 979 -10.43 11.06 -3.74
CA ASP A 979 -11.64 10.56 -4.38
C ASP A 979 -12.81 11.55 -4.26
N ILE A 980 -13.81 11.42 -5.14
CA ILE A 980 -15.04 12.22 -5.15
C ILE A 980 -16.00 11.67 -4.10
N THR A 981 -16.55 12.54 -3.26
CA THR A 981 -17.40 12.18 -2.11
C THR A 981 -18.89 12.43 -2.32
N GLY A 982 -19.27 13.07 -3.43
CA GLY A 982 -20.67 13.28 -3.80
C GLY A 982 -21.42 14.14 -2.77
N SER A 983 -22.56 13.64 -2.29
CA SER A 983 -23.43 14.35 -1.32
C SER A 983 -22.76 14.80 -0.01
N ALA A 984 -21.62 14.22 0.38
CA ALA A 984 -20.84 14.62 1.55
C ALA A 984 -19.80 15.72 1.27
N ALA A 985 -19.65 16.12 -0.01
CA ALA A 985 -18.73 17.16 -0.43
C ALA A 985 -19.25 18.56 -0.10
N ASN A 986 -18.33 19.53 -0.08
CA ASN A 986 -18.70 20.94 -0.06
C ASN A 986 -19.57 21.26 -1.30
N SER A 987 -20.70 21.95 -1.10
CA SER A 987 -21.61 22.35 -2.18
C SER A 987 -20.95 23.22 -3.24
N ASP A 988 -19.87 23.90 -2.88
CA ASP A 988 -19.14 24.80 -3.77
C ASP A 988 -18.11 24.06 -4.66
N PHE A 989 -17.91 22.76 -4.46
CA PHE A 989 -17.06 21.96 -5.35
C PHE A 989 -17.82 21.63 -6.62
N LEU A 990 -17.17 21.80 -7.78
CA LEU A 990 -17.79 21.53 -9.08
C LEU A 990 -17.17 20.31 -9.74
N LEU A 991 -18.02 19.46 -10.32
CA LEU A 991 -17.64 18.40 -11.24
C LEU A 991 -17.96 18.84 -12.66
N CYS A 992 -16.93 18.86 -13.51
CA CYS A 992 -17.03 19.14 -14.93
C CYS A 992 -16.80 17.83 -15.68
N VAL A 993 -17.86 17.24 -16.24
CA VAL A 993 -17.88 15.88 -16.76
C VAL A 993 -18.17 15.88 -18.25
N ALA A 994 -17.49 15.01 -19.00
CA ALA A 994 -17.80 14.70 -20.39
C ALA A 994 -18.60 13.40 -20.43
N LEU A 995 -19.87 13.46 -20.83
CA LEU A 995 -20.78 12.31 -20.87
C LEU A 995 -21.09 11.92 -22.31
N ASP A 996 -21.08 10.63 -22.64
CA ASP A 996 -21.52 10.14 -23.95
C ASP A 996 -23.06 10.18 -24.12
N ALA A 997 -23.55 9.61 -25.23
CA ALA A 997 -24.99 9.54 -25.52
C ALA A 997 -25.78 8.69 -24.52
N ASP A 998 -25.13 7.73 -23.86
CA ASP A 998 -25.72 6.82 -22.88
C ASP A 998 -25.56 7.34 -21.44
N GLY A 999 -24.94 8.53 -21.28
CA GLY A 999 -24.69 9.16 -19.98
C GLY A 999 -23.50 8.56 -19.23
N VAL A 1000 -22.59 7.86 -19.92
CA VAL A 1000 -21.35 7.32 -19.34
C VAL A 1000 -20.25 8.39 -19.40
N PRO A 1001 -19.53 8.64 -18.30
CA PRO A 1001 -18.45 9.62 -18.31
C PRO A 1001 -17.20 9.09 -19.04
N GLY A 1002 -16.66 9.91 -19.96
CA GLY A 1002 -15.36 9.68 -20.62
C GLY A 1002 -14.18 10.38 -19.91
N GLY A 1003 -14.48 11.33 -19.02
CA GLY A 1003 -13.49 12.04 -18.21
C GLY A 1003 -14.11 13.17 -17.41
N PHE A 1004 -13.36 13.69 -16.43
CA PHE A 1004 -13.83 14.79 -15.59
C PHE A 1004 -12.70 15.68 -15.04
N LEU A 1005 -13.09 16.90 -14.67
CA LEU A 1005 -12.34 17.79 -13.80
C LEU A 1005 -13.12 17.98 -12.50
N ARG A 1006 -12.38 18.06 -11.40
CA ARG A 1006 -12.92 18.56 -10.13
C ARG A 1006 -12.34 19.93 -9.86
N LEU A 1007 -13.21 20.91 -9.64
CA LEU A 1007 -12.82 22.28 -9.36
C LEU A 1007 -13.21 22.64 -7.93
N VAL A 1008 -12.30 23.30 -7.22
CA VAL A 1008 -12.53 23.82 -5.87
C VAL A 1008 -12.50 25.35 -5.91
N PRO A 1009 -13.33 26.02 -5.10
CA PRO A 1009 -13.48 27.46 -5.13
C PRO A 1009 -12.25 28.20 -4.57
N ALA A 1010 -11.94 29.34 -5.19
CA ALA A 1010 -11.15 30.42 -4.62
C ALA A 1010 -12.13 31.54 -4.23
N HIS A 1011 -12.48 31.58 -2.94
CA HIS A 1011 -13.53 32.44 -2.41
C HIS A 1011 -13.00 33.87 -2.29
N GLY A 1012 -13.48 34.75 -3.18
CA GLY A 1012 -13.03 36.15 -3.25
C GLY A 1012 -13.26 36.92 -1.94
N GLY A 1013 -12.39 37.90 -1.66
CA GLY A 1013 -12.49 38.75 -0.47
C GLY A 1013 -13.44 39.95 -0.64
N PRO A 1014 -14.19 40.37 0.40
CA PRO A 1014 -15.04 41.56 0.37
C PRO A 1014 -14.29 42.89 0.15
N ALA A 1015 -12.99 42.92 0.47
CA ALA A 1015 -12.18 44.14 0.48
C ALA A 1015 -11.53 44.49 -0.88
N THR A 1016 -11.42 43.53 -1.82
CA THR A 1016 -10.62 43.67 -3.04
C THR A 1016 -11.44 43.82 -4.33
N GLY A 1017 -12.77 43.72 -4.27
CA GLY A 1017 -13.64 43.85 -5.45
C GLY A 1017 -13.42 42.76 -6.52
N THR A 1018 -12.66 41.71 -6.22
CA THR A 1018 -12.34 40.60 -7.12
C THR A 1018 -13.35 39.47 -6.97
N THR A 1019 -14.03 39.13 -8.06
CA THR A 1019 -15.04 38.08 -8.19
C THR A 1019 -14.46 36.68 -8.00
N PHE A 1020 -15.30 35.79 -7.46
CA PHE A 1020 -15.15 34.35 -7.27
C PHE A 1020 -14.41 33.64 -8.42
N GLY A 1021 -13.47 32.75 -8.08
CA GLY A 1021 -12.67 31.94 -9.02
C GLY A 1021 -12.68 30.46 -8.65
N TYR A 1022 -12.12 29.61 -9.51
CA TYR A 1022 -11.94 28.16 -9.27
C TYR A 1022 -10.52 27.71 -9.56
N THR A 1023 -10.09 26.66 -8.86
CA THR A 1023 -8.80 26.00 -9.09
C THR A 1023 -9.00 24.50 -9.34
N LEU A 1024 -8.15 23.92 -10.18
CA LEU A 1024 -8.26 22.53 -10.62
C LEU A 1024 -7.69 21.58 -9.56
N ASP A 1025 -8.54 20.81 -8.89
CA ASP A 1025 -8.12 19.80 -7.91
C ASP A 1025 -7.73 18.47 -8.59
N LEU A 1026 -8.64 17.91 -9.39
CA LEU A 1026 -8.43 16.64 -10.09
C LEU A 1026 -8.66 16.79 -11.59
N MET A 1027 -7.82 16.11 -12.37
CA MET A 1027 -7.92 16.02 -13.83
C MET A 1027 -7.73 14.56 -14.24
N ARG A 1028 -8.82 13.91 -14.68
CA ARG A 1028 -8.83 12.47 -14.97
C ARG A 1028 -9.65 12.21 -16.23
N HIS A 1029 -9.19 11.26 -17.04
CA HIS A 1029 -9.94 10.79 -18.21
C HIS A 1029 -9.79 9.27 -18.33
N ASP A 1030 -10.79 8.61 -18.92
CA ASP A 1030 -10.69 7.18 -19.21
C ASP A 1030 -9.63 7.00 -20.33
N PRO A 1031 -8.66 6.07 -20.19
CA PRO A 1031 -7.69 5.79 -21.26
C PRO A 1031 -8.31 5.41 -22.61
N GLY A 1032 -9.56 4.92 -22.62
CA GLY A 1032 -10.33 4.63 -23.84
C GLY A 1032 -11.06 5.84 -24.44
N ALA A 1033 -10.99 7.02 -23.81
CA ALA A 1033 -11.68 8.22 -24.28
C ALA A 1033 -11.03 8.82 -25.54
N PRO A 1034 -11.79 9.56 -26.39
CA PRO A 1034 -11.25 10.21 -27.57
C PRO A 1034 -10.09 11.16 -27.27
N ASN A 1035 -9.05 11.12 -28.10
CA ASN A 1035 -7.91 12.03 -28.01
C ASN A 1035 -8.35 13.51 -27.98
N GLY A 1036 -7.96 14.24 -26.94
CA GLY A 1036 -8.37 15.63 -26.70
C GLY A 1036 -9.39 15.82 -25.57
N MET A 1037 -9.72 14.77 -24.81
CA MET A 1037 -10.67 14.80 -23.69
C MET A 1037 -10.32 15.86 -22.64
N THR A 1038 -9.05 15.95 -22.23
CA THR A 1038 -8.59 16.95 -21.27
C THR A 1038 -8.73 18.37 -21.82
N GLU A 1039 -8.35 18.61 -23.07
CA GLU A 1039 -8.54 19.91 -23.72
C GLU A 1039 -10.02 20.31 -23.84
N PHE A 1040 -10.90 19.35 -24.14
CA PHE A 1040 -12.33 19.55 -24.17
C PHE A 1040 -12.88 19.97 -22.81
N LEU A 1041 -12.56 19.22 -21.76
CA LEU A 1041 -13.03 19.47 -20.40
C LEU A 1041 -12.58 20.84 -19.89
N ILE A 1042 -11.30 21.21 -20.08
CA ILE A 1042 -10.79 22.51 -19.61
C ILE A 1042 -11.44 23.66 -20.37
N ALA A 1043 -11.51 23.57 -21.70
CA ALA A 1043 -12.09 24.63 -22.52
C ALA A 1043 -13.58 24.85 -22.20
N ARG A 1044 -14.37 23.77 -22.10
CA ARG A 1044 -15.79 23.87 -21.77
C ARG A 1044 -16.04 24.32 -20.34
N SER A 1045 -15.17 23.93 -19.40
CA SER A 1045 -15.23 24.44 -18.02
C SER A 1045 -14.96 25.94 -17.98
N ALA A 1046 -13.93 26.44 -18.69
CA ALA A 1046 -13.63 27.87 -18.74
C ALA A 1046 -14.78 28.69 -19.33
N THR A 1047 -15.41 28.24 -20.41
CA THR A 1047 -16.58 28.90 -21.00
C THR A 1047 -17.79 28.88 -20.06
N ALA A 1048 -18.14 27.72 -19.49
CA ALA A 1048 -19.28 27.59 -18.59
C ALA A 1048 -19.10 28.38 -17.27
N LEU A 1049 -17.86 28.51 -16.78
CA LEU A 1049 -17.54 29.39 -15.66
C LEU A 1049 -17.72 30.87 -16.02
N GLY A 1050 -17.27 31.28 -17.20
CA GLY A 1050 -17.46 32.65 -17.70
C GLY A 1050 -18.94 33.04 -17.83
N GLU A 1051 -19.78 32.12 -18.33
CA GLU A 1051 -21.24 32.28 -18.40
C GLU A 1051 -21.89 32.43 -17.01
N ARG A 1052 -21.29 31.84 -15.97
CA ARG A 1052 -21.70 31.97 -14.56
C ARG A 1052 -21.11 33.20 -13.85
N GLY A 1053 -20.39 34.07 -14.58
CA GLY A 1053 -19.78 35.27 -14.03
C GLY A 1053 -18.49 35.03 -13.22
N VAL A 1054 -17.93 33.81 -13.28
CA VAL A 1054 -16.64 33.47 -12.66
C VAL A 1054 -15.52 34.04 -13.52
N THR A 1055 -14.53 34.68 -12.90
CA THR A 1055 -13.47 35.38 -13.65
C THR A 1055 -12.23 34.56 -13.90
N ARG A 1056 -11.86 33.63 -13.00
CA ARG A 1056 -10.58 32.94 -13.02
C ARG A 1056 -10.73 31.43 -12.86
N LEU A 1057 -10.03 30.67 -13.70
CA LEU A 1057 -9.84 29.22 -13.58
C LEU A 1057 -8.34 28.89 -13.56
N SER A 1058 -7.81 28.38 -12.45
CA SER A 1058 -6.44 27.87 -12.38
C SER A 1058 -6.32 26.44 -12.93
N MET A 1059 -5.30 26.21 -13.75
CA MET A 1059 -4.96 24.93 -14.41
C MET A 1059 -3.78 24.21 -13.72
N ASN A 1060 -3.61 24.40 -12.42
CA ASN A 1060 -2.51 23.87 -11.61
C ASN A 1060 -1.12 24.49 -11.86
N PHE A 1061 -0.24 24.18 -10.91
CA PHE A 1061 1.14 24.67 -10.83
C PHE A 1061 2.09 23.95 -11.80
N ALA A 1062 2.78 24.71 -12.66
CA ALA A 1062 3.84 24.21 -13.52
C ALA A 1062 5.22 24.57 -12.93
N MET A 1063 5.89 23.58 -12.34
CA MET A 1063 7.23 23.75 -11.77
C MET A 1063 8.22 24.20 -12.86
N TRP A 1064 9.04 25.21 -12.56
CA TRP A 1064 10.12 25.71 -13.44
C TRP A 1064 9.75 26.22 -14.84
N GLY A 1065 8.47 26.51 -15.14
CA GLY A 1065 7.99 26.93 -16.47
C GLY A 1065 8.80 28.05 -17.14
N ARG A 1066 9.05 29.17 -16.45
CA ARG A 1066 9.85 30.30 -16.94
C ARG A 1066 11.31 29.96 -17.20
N LEU A 1067 11.94 28.96 -16.58
CA LEU A 1067 13.37 28.63 -16.82
C LEU A 1067 13.65 28.14 -18.25
N PHE A 1068 12.60 27.82 -19.02
CA PHE A 1068 12.66 27.36 -20.41
C PHE A 1068 12.15 28.39 -21.44
N ALA A 1069 11.62 29.53 -21.00
CA ALA A 1069 11.20 30.63 -21.87
C ALA A 1069 12.43 31.40 -22.43
N GLU A 1070 12.39 31.78 -23.71
CA GLU A 1070 13.53 32.42 -24.41
C GLU A 1070 13.64 33.93 -24.15
N ASP A 1071 12.65 34.50 -23.47
CA ASP A 1071 12.30 35.93 -23.45
C ASP A 1071 12.38 36.58 -22.05
N VAL A 1072 12.90 35.89 -21.03
CA VAL A 1072 13.05 36.44 -19.66
C VAL A 1072 14.53 36.70 -19.31
N PRO A 1073 14.89 37.92 -18.84
CA PRO A 1073 16.26 38.24 -18.44
C PRO A 1073 16.63 37.55 -17.10
N PHE A 1074 17.41 36.47 -17.17
CA PHE A 1074 17.91 35.77 -15.97
C PHE A 1074 19.17 36.39 -15.37
N THR A 1075 19.24 36.41 -14.04
CA THR A 1075 20.47 36.69 -13.27
C THR A 1075 21.52 35.57 -13.45
N ALA A 1076 22.79 35.84 -13.15
CA ALA A 1076 23.90 34.89 -13.36
C ALA A 1076 23.72 33.56 -12.60
N THR A 1077 23.14 33.59 -11.39
CA THR A 1077 22.83 32.41 -10.57
C THR A 1077 21.69 31.58 -11.14
N GLN A 1078 20.67 32.22 -11.75
CA GLN A 1078 19.56 31.54 -12.42
C GLN A 1078 19.99 30.83 -13.71
N LYS A 1079 21.00 31.36 -14.43
CA LYS A 1079 21.60 30.68 -15.60
C LYS A 1079 22.34 29.40 -15.24
N LEU A 1080 22.98 29.37 -14.07
CA LEU A 1080 23.64 28.15 -13.55
C LEU A 1080 22.62 27.10 -13.12
N ALA A 1081 21.54 27.52 -12.45
CA ALA A 1081 20.42 26.64 -12.08
C ALA A 1081 19.74 26.03 -13.33
N ARG A 1082 19.53 26.80 -14.40
CA ARG A 1082 19.02 26.30 -15.69
C ARG A 1082 19.88 25.19 -16.27
N ARG A 1083 21.21 25.29 -16.18
CA ARG A 1083 22.14 24.24 -16.63
C ARG A 1083 22.03 22.96 -15.80
N ALA A 1084 21.91 23.08 -14.48
CA ALA A 1084 21.76 21.95 -13.58
C ALA A 1084 20.40 21.23 -13.77
N VAL A 1085 19.31 21.97 -13.95
CA VAL A 1085 17.97 21.43 -14.24
C VAL A 1085 17.90 20.76 -15.61
N GLY A 1086 18.60 21.29 -16.62
CA GLY A 1086 18.67 20.69 -17.96
C GLY A 1086 19.31 19.29 -17.99
N VAL A 1087 20.21 18.98 -17.05
CA VAL A 1087 20.82 17.63 -16.91
C VAL A 1087 19.84 16.63 -16.29
N LEU A 1088 18.88 17.09 -15.49
CA LEU A 1088 17.85 16.28 -14.82
C LEU A 1088 16.57 16.09 -15.66
N ASN A 1089 16.51 16.68 -16.86
CA ASN A 1089 15.35 16.70 -17.75
C ASN A 1089 14.82 15.31 -18.22
N PRO A 1090 15.62 14.22 -18.30
CA PRO A 1090 15.08 12.89 -18.58
C PRO A 1090 14.19 12.33 -17.45
N PHE A 1091 14.38 12.80 -16.22
CA PHE A 1091 13.75 12.24 -15.01
C PHE A 1091 12.46 12.96 -14.61
N PHE A 1092 12.24 14.19 -15.07
CA PHE A 1092 11.07 15.01 -14.74
C PHE A 1092 10.53 15.64 -16.03
N GLN A 1093 9.39 15.16 -16.55
CA GLN A 1093 8.73 15.64 -17.77
C GLN A 1093 8.17 17.08 -17.64
N VAL A 1094 9.00 18.06 -17.31
CA VAL A 1094 8.57 19.43 -16.92
C VAL A 1094 8.12 20.27 -18.12
N ARG A 1095 8.70 20.04 -19.31
CA ARG A 1095 8.42 20.82 -20.52
C ARG A 1095 7.01 20.56 -21.11
N SER A 1096 6.49 19.34 -20.96
CA SER A 1096 5.22 18.94 -21.57
C SER A 1096 3.98 19.59 -20.94
N LEU A 1097 4.01 19.85 -19.61
CA LEU A 1097 2.87 20.46 -18.90
C LEU A 1097 2.75 21.96 -19.18
N HIS A 1098 3.86 22.69 -19.21
CA HIS A 1098 3.87 24.11 -19.57
C HIS A 1098 3.37 24.31 -21.02
N ASP A 1099 3.90 23.53 -21.97
CA ASP A 1099 3.50 23.58 -23.38
C ASP A 1099 2.04 23.17 -23.59
N PHE A 1100 1.51 22.29 -22.73
CA PHE A 1100 0.09 21.94 -22.70
C PHE A 1100 -0.78 23.12 -22.21
N ASN A 1101 -0.43 23.73 -21.08
CA ASN A 1101 -1.19 24.84 -20.49
C ASN A 1101 -1.16 26.11 -21.37
N ALA A 1102 -0.05 26.38 -22.07
CA ALA A 1102 0.08 27.51 -22.97
C ALA A 1102 -0.98 27.53 -24.10
N LYS A 1103 -1.51 26.37 -24.50
CA LYS A 1103 -2.53 26.24 -25.57
C LYS A 1103 -3.84 26.99 -25.26
N PHE A 1104 -4.14 27.26 -23.99
CA PHE A 1104 -5.37 27.92 -23.55
C PHE A 1104 -5.22 29.46 -23.47
N GLY A 1105 -4.00 29.98 -23.65
CA GLY A 1105 -3.67 31.39 -23.45
C GLY A 1105 -3.85 31.87 -22.00
N PRO A 1106 -3.30 31.18 -20.99
CA PRO A 1106 -3.43 31.58 -19.60
C PRO A 1106 -2.55 32.79 -19.27
N GLN A 1107 -2.92 33.51 -18.20
CA GLN A 1107 -2.04 34.41 -17.48
C GLN A 1107 -1.16 33.59 -16.53
N TRP A 1108 0.15 33.87 -16.49
CA TRP A 1108 1.12 33.13 -15.68
C TRP A 1108 1.44 33.86 -14.38
N LEU A 1109 0.98 33.31 -13.25
CA LEU A 1109 1.25 33.84 -11.91
C LEU A 1109 2.48 33.16 -11.31
N PRO A 1110 3.59 33.89 -11.06
CA PRO A 1110 4.81 33.31 -10.54
C PRO A 1110 4.69 32.93 -9.05
N ARG A 1111 5.09 31.69 -8.74
CA ARG A 1111 5.21 31.20 -7.37
C ARG A 1111 6.68 30.99 -6.99
N VAL A 1112 6.99 31.28 -5.75
CA VAL A 1112 8.36 31.27 -5.22
C VAL A 1112 8.46 30.44 -3.96
N LEU A 1113 9.67 29.94 -3.75
CA LEU A 1113 10.13 29.43 -2.47
C LEU A 1113 10.70 30.60 -1.66
N ALA A 1114 10.04 30.97 -0.56
CA ALA A 1114 10.50 32.05 0.32
C ALA A 1114 11.34 31.49 1.48
N TYR A 1115 12.58 31.98 1.61
CA TYR A 1115 13.54 31.55 2.64
C TYR A 1115 14.30 32.74 3.23
N ARG A 1116 14.83 32.62 4.46
CA ARG A 1116 15.49 33.76 5.15
C ARG A 1116 17.00 33.85 4.96
N SER A 1117 17.68 32.72 4.73
CA SER A 1117 19.15 32.66 4.55
C SER A 1117 19.53 31.88 3.30
N PRO A 1118 20.47 32.35 2.46
CA PRO A 1118 20.95 31.59 1.30
C PRO A 1118 21.47 30.18 1.65
N ALA A 1119 22.00 29.99 2.86
CA ALA A 1119 22.45 28.68 3.32
C ALA A 1119 21.31 27.68 3.57
N ASP A 1120 20.08 28.15 3.76
CA ASP A 1120 18.92 27.30 3.99
C ASP A 1120 18.33 26.76 2.67
N LEU A 1121 18.56 27.43 1.54
CA LEU A 1121 17.94 27.13 0.24
C LEU A 1121 18.15 25.67 -0.23
N PRO A 1122 19.37 25.08 -0.21
CA PRO A 1122 19.56 23.70 -0.64
C PRO A 1122 18.77 22.70 0.20
N ARG A 1123 18.71 22.94 1.52
CA ARG A 1123 18.03 22.05 2.46
C ARG A 1123 16.51 22.20 2.36
N VAL A 1124 16.00 23.42 2.23
CA VAL A 1124 14.57 23.66 1.99
C VAL A 1124 14.15 23.05 0.65
N GLY A 1125 14.95 23.15 -0.41
CA GLY A 1125 14.69 22.50 -1.69
C GLY A 1125 14.65 20.97 -1.60
N LEU A 1126 15.58 20.35 -0.87
CA LEU A 1126 15.58 18.90 -0.63
C LEU A 1126 14.36 18.45 0.18
N LEU A 1127 13.99 19.21 1.23
CA LEU A 1127 12.83 18.93 2.07
C LEU A 1127 11.52 19.12 1.31
N TYR A 1128 11.44 20.12 0.42
CA TYR A 1128 10.32 20.32 -0.49
C TYR A 1128 10.19 19.15 -1.48
N ALA A 1129 11.30 18.75 -2.12
CA ALA A 1129 11.31 17.60 -3.03
C ALA A 1129 10.95 16.28 -2.33
N GLY A 1130 11.39 16.10 -1.07
CA GLY A 1130 11.00 14.97 -0.24
C GLY A 1130 9.52 15.00 0.17
N ALA A 1131 8.97 16.16 0.51
CA ALA A 1131 7.55 16.32 0.84
C ALA A 1131 6.64 16.02 -0.36
N GLU A 1132 6.98 16.55 -1.54
CA GLU A 1132 6.27 16.34 -2.82
C GLU A 1132 6.48 14.94 -3.44
N GLY A 1133 7.23 14.07 -2.76
CA GLY A 1133 7.46 12.69 -3.20
C GLY A 1133 8.44 12.53 -4.38
N PHE A 1134 9.22 13.57 -4.72
CA PHE A 1134 10.23 13.53 -5.80
C PHE A 1134 11.52 12.78 -5.41
N LEU A 1135 11.71 12.45 -4.13
CA LEU A 1135 12.90 11.76 -3.61
C LEU A 1135 12.49 10.55 -2.77
N ALA A 1136 12.27 9.41 -3.42
CA ALA A 1136 12.11 8.12 -2.75
C ALA A 1136 13.39 7.30 -2.92
N VAL A 1137 14.29 7.34 -1.93
CA VAL A 1137 15.49 6.49 -1.88
C VAL A 1137 15.18 5.28 -0.98
N PRO A 1138 15.20 4.03 -1.49
CA PRO A 1138 14.90 2.83 -0.70
C PRO A 1138 15.87 2.67 0.48
N GLY A 1139 15.36 2.27 1.65
CA GLY A 1139 16.14 1.94 2.86
C GLY A 1139 16.79 3.13 3.60
N LEU A 1140 17.17 4.19 2.91
CA LEU A 1140 17.83 5.38 3.46
C LEU A 1140 16.93 6.64 3.46
N GLY A 1141 15.82 6.63 2.72
CA GLY A 1141 14.86 7.73 2.66
C GLY A 1141 14.40 8.26 4.03
N PRO A 1142 14.02 7.40 4.99
CA PRO A 1142 13.60 7.82 6.35
C PRO A 1142 14.75 8.35 7.24
N LEU A 1143 16.01 8.15 6.83
CA LEU A 1143 17.20 8.67 7.49
C LEU A 1143 17.55 10.09 7.01
N PHE A 1144 17.24 10.44 5.75
CA PHE A 1144 17.57 11.74 5.14
C PHE A 1144 16.39 12.72 5.03
N VAL A 1145 15.17 12.21 4.83
CA VAL A 1145 13.92 12.99 4.80
C VAL A 1145 13.01 12.47 5.92
N PRO A 1146 12.88 13.20 7.04
CA PRO A 1146 11.95 12.83 8.11
C PRO A 1146 10.53 12.72 7.55
N ALA A 1147 9.69 11.84 8.10
CA ALA A 1147 8.27 11.85 7.77
C ALA A 1147 7.66 13.21 8.15
N ALA A 1148 6.80 13.75 7.30
CA ALA A 1148 6.05 14.96 7.60
C ALA A 1148 5.22 14.74 8.88
N VAL A 1149 5.31 15.68 9.81
CA VAL A 1149 4.53 15.66 11.05
C VAL A 1149 3.59 16.86 11.01
N GLY A 1150 2.33 16.62 10.63
CA GLY A 1150 1.26 17.60 10.63
C GLY A 1150 -0.09 16.99 10.29
N GLY A 1151 -1.14 17.49 10.96
CA GLY A 1151 -2.54 17.31 10.62
C GLY A 1151 -3.27 16.07 11.18
N ALA A 1152 -4.43 16.32 11.78
CA ALA A 1152 -5.44 15.31 12.13
C ALA A 1152 -6.51 15.32 11.02
N PRO A 1153 -7.13 14.19 10.65
CA PRO A 1153 -8.07 14.13 9.54
C PRO A 1153 -9.23 15.12 9.68
N SER A 1154 -9.67 15.71 8.56
CA SER A 1154 -10.80 16.64 8.51
C SER A 1154 -12.09 16.01 9.09
N PRO A 1155 -12.91 16.74 9.86
CA PRO A 1155 -14.18 16.25 10.40
C PRO A 1155 -15.16 15.77 9.32
N SER A 1156 -15.07 16.30 8.09
CA SER A 1156 -15.92 15.89 6.95
C SER A 1156 -15.63 14.48 6.45
N GLY A 1157 -14.49 13.88 6.81
CA GLY A 1157 -14.21 12.45 6.54
C GLY A 1157 -14.97 11.49 7.45
N SER A 1158 -15.75 11.99 8.42
CA SER A 1158 -16.39 11.18 9.48
C SER A 1158 -17.92 11.22 9.49
N ALA A 1159 -18.61 11.97 8.62
CA ALA A 1159 -20.04 12.23 8.77
C ALA A 1159 -20.89 11.64 7.62
N ALA A 1160 -21.10 10.33 7.64
CA ALA A 1160 -22.27 9.67 7.04
C ALA A 1160 -22.56 8.30 7.66
N THR A 1161 -22.61 8.21 9.00
CA THR A 1161 -23.33 7.14 9.71
C THR A 1161 -24.12 7.73 10.87
N GLY A 1162 -25.15 8.49 10.53
CA GLY A 1162 -26.21 8.85 11.47
C GLY A 1162 -27.54 8.38 10.88
N SER A 1163 -27.87 7.09 11.01
CA SER A 1163 -29.23 6.63 10.71
C SER A 1163 -30.16 7.08 11.82
N ALA A 1164 -31.25 7.74 11.43
CA ALA A 1164 -32.35 8.18 12.26
C ALA A 1164 -32.88 7.07 13.19
N THR A 1165 -32.51 7.12 14.47
CA THR A 1165 -33.22 6.47 15.59
C THR A 1165 -32.76 7.10 16.90
N ASP A 1166 -33.08 8.38 17.14
CA ASP A 1166 -32.94 8.97 18.48
C ASP A 1166 -34.02 10.02 18.80
N THR A 1167 -35.22 9.80 18.25
CA THR A 1167 -36.45 10.48 18.65
C THR A 1167 -37.48 9.47 19.15
N ALA A 1168 -37.12 8.68 20.17
CA ALA A 1168 -38.09 8.00 21.04
C ALA A 1168 -37.42 7.38 22.28
N ARG A 1169 -37.15 8.20 23.32
CA ARG A 1169 -37.32 7.85 24.75
C ARG A 1169 -36.77 8.95 25.66
N ALA A 1170 -37.57 9.99 25.80
CA ALA A 1170 -37.73 10.69 27.08
C ALA A 1170 -39.19 10.48 27.51
N ALA A 1171 -39.42 9.32 28.13
CA ALA A 1171 -40.47 9.00 29.08
C ALA A 1171 -39.92 7.91 29.99
#